data_AF-S7PVE5-F1
#
_entry.id   AF-S7PVE5-F1
#
_cell.length_a   1.000
_cell.length_b   1.000
_cell.length_c   1.000
_cell.angle_alpha   90.00
_cell.angle_beta   90.00
_cell.angle_gamma   90.00
#
_symmetry.space_group_name_H-M   'P 1'
#
loop_
_entity.id
_entity.type
_entity.pdbx_description
1 polymer ?
#
loop_
_entity_poly.entity_id
_entity_poly.type
_entity_poly.pdbx_seq_one_letter_code
_entity_poly.pdbx_strand_id
1 'polypeptide(L)'
;MGRSGCSESAFRPPHPAEPRVSQDPPCGARGEGDPGQCLPPSAEVQGALECCLRRRVDAQLPRVTQTLLDMVEAALAAVQTLLAQGMDRLDRHLRGNPSGARLRKEVYAFGEMPWDPELMQACYREAERSRGRLEQLVVPFGFLGAQSLVFEAQDLAQQLMADAVATFLQLADQCLTRALDCHQAAQQLEKVRGRVLKKFQSDSGSARRRFVRGWQLCIFLPFVLSQLEPRCKAELLELEGDILAVGSPALTVEGIYEDVIRGVLRQRIDGELKKALGASDASCTLDSCSEDPWDQAGADSLPGSPKRTVDVSATFVEVAVFIGETGGRVATDHNSDNTTAVLREWLVAVKNLYHSVEWRPAEEPRSYQDEEGPKHWSDARYEHVMKLRQAALKSARDMWADYILFVDADNLILNPDTLTLLIAENKTVVAPMLDSRAAYSNFWCGMTSQGYYKRTPAYIPIRKRDRQGCFAVPMVHSTFLIDLRKAASRNLAFYPPHEDYTWAFDDIIVFAFSCKQAEVQMYVCNKEMYGFLPVPLRSHSTLQDEAESFMHVQLEVMVKHPPAEPSRFVSVPTKMPDKMGFDEVFMINLKRRQDRRERMLWALWAQEIKVRLVEAVDGKAMNTSQVEALGIQMLPGYQDPYHGRPLTKGELGCFLSHYNIWKEVVEKGLKKSLVFEDDLRFEIFFKRRLMNLMRDVEREDLDWDLIAMNTSQVEALGIQMLPGYQDPYHGRPLTKGELGCFLSHYNIWKERMQVEHPEKAVPRVRNLVEADYSYWTLAYVISLQGARKLLAAQPLSKMLPVDEFLPVMFDKHPVSEYKAHFSPRNLRAFSVEPLLVFPTHYTGDDGYVSDTETSVVWNNEHVKTDWDRAKSQKMREQQALSREAKNSDVLQSPLDSAARDEL
;
A
#
# COMPACT_ATOMS: atom_id res chain seq x y z
N MET A 1 59.26 -26.86 -25.94
CA MET A 1 60.51 -26.61 -26.70
C MET A 1 60.48 -25.16 -27.16
N GLY A 2 61.52 -24.39 -26.88
CA GLY A 2 61.59 -22.97 -27.25
C GLY A 2 62.70 -22.66 -28.26
N ARG A 3 62.70 -21.39 -28.69
CA ARG A 3 63.72 -20.64 -29.47
C ARG A 3 63.70 -20.93 -30.98
N SER A 4 63.94 -20.02 -31.92
CA SER A 4 64.57 -18.67 -32.03
C SER A 4 64.32 -18.22 -33.50
N GLY A 5 64.33 -16.96 -33.94
CA GLY A 5 65.38 -15.93 -33.85
C GLY A 5 65.15 -14.80 -34.88
N CYS A 6 65.82 -13.67 -34.67
CA CYS A 6 65.69 -12.35 -35.30
C CYS A 6 66.66 -12.07 -36.47
N SER A 7 66.36 -11.03 -37.30
CA SER A 7 67.21 -9.89 -37.77
C SER A 7 66.87 -9.47 -39.22
N GLU A 8 66.24 -8.30 -39.49
CA GLU A 8 66.82 -6.96 -39.85
C GLU A 8 67.48 -6.87 -41.27
N SER A 9 67.45 -5.81 -42.10
CA SER A 9 66.73 -4.52 -42.25
C SER A 9 67.26 -3.80 -43.55
N ALA A 10 66.51 -2.87 -44.19
CA ALA A 10 66.94 -1.63 -44.93
C ALA A 10 65.96 -1.15 -46.07
N PHE A 11 65.12 -0.10 -45.86
CA PHE A 11 65.13 1.30 -46.42
C PHE A 11 64.93 1.47 -47.97
N ARG A 12 64.02 2.28 -48.60
CA ARG A 12 63.33 3.60 -48.33
C ARG A 12 62.25 3.92 -49.46
N PRO A 13 61.58 5.12 -49.57
CA PRO A 13 60.14 5.50 -49.34
C PRO A 13 59.38 6.03 -50.63
N PRO A 14 58.26 6.85 -50.66
CA PRO A 14 57.44 7.54 -49.61
C PRO A 14 55.87 7.62 -49.74
N HIS A 15 55.21 7.86 -48.58
CA HIS A 15 53.96 8.62 -48.17
C HIS A 15 52.76 8.92 -49.13
N PRO A 16 51.48 8.97 -48.64
CA PRO A 16 50.99 9.82 -47.50
C PRO A 16 50.03 9.12 -46.50
N ALA A 17 50.21 9.31 -45.18
CA ALA A 17 49.43 10.18 -44.27
C ALA A 17 48.25 9.49 -43.56
N GLU A 18 48.51 8.92 -42.37
CA GLU A 18 47.51 8.60 -41.34
C GLU A 18 47.80 9.46 -40.08
N PRO A 19 46.80 10.16 -39.50
CA PRO A 19 46.93 10.74 -38.18
C PRO A 19 46.17 9.92 -37.12
N ARG A 20 46.91 9.63 -36.04
CA ARG A 20 46.53 9.46 -34.64
C ARG A 20 45.04 9.67 -34.30
N VAL A 21 44.40 8.66 -33.72
CA VAL A 21 43.21 8.84 -32.87
C VAL A 21 43.67 8.94 -31.42
N SER A 22 43.62 10.16 -30.91
CA SER A 22 43.78 10.52 -29.50
C SER A 22 42.45 11.06 -28.99
N GLN A 23 42.09 10.65 -27.78
CA GLN A 23 41.14 11.31 -26.86
C GLN A 23 39.65 11.22 -27.22
N ASP A 24 38.95 10.26 -26.60
CA ASP A 24 37.54 10.44 -26.27
C ASP A 24 37.42 11.51 -25.15
N PRO A 25 36.59 12.54 -25.31
CA PRO A 25 36.40 13.58 -24.31
C PRO A 25 35.45 13.11 -23.18
N PRO A 26 35.49 13.78 -22.02
CA PRO A 26 34.59 13.51 -20.90
C PRO A 26 33.18 14.02 -21.23
N CYS A 27 32.16 13.18 -21.11
CA CYS A 27 30.77 13.65 -20.98
C CYS A 27 30.54 14.16 -19.55
N GLY A 28 31.23 15.25 -19.23
CA GLY A 28 31.09 16.06 -18.03
C GLY A 28 31.51 17.47 -18.43
N ALA A 29 30.51 18.28 -18.81
CA ALA A 29 30.56 19.71 -19.17
C ALA A 29 29.92 20.00 -20.54
N ARG A 30 28.59 19.99 -20.59
CA ARG A 30 27.77 20.85 -21.46
C ARG A 30 26.32 20.76 -20.99
N GLY A 31 25.98 21.71 -20.11
CA GLY A 31 24.66 21.83 -19.49
C GLY A 31 24.51 23.09 -18.63
N GLU A 32 25.49 24.01 -18.63
CA GLU A 32 25.22 25.43 -18.40
C GLU A 32 24.93 26.06 -19.77
N GLY A 33 23.77 25.72 -20.33
CA GLY A 33 23.11 26.52 -21.34
C GLY A 33 22.02 27.30 -20.63
N ASP A 34 21.96 28.60 -20.87
CA ASP A 34 20.85 29.48 -20.49
C ASP A 34 19.50 28.74 -20.60
N PRO A 35 18.65 28.68 -19.55
CA PRO A 35 17.38 27.96 -19.57
C PRO A 35 16.35 28.50 -20.59
N GLY A 36 16.73 29.48 -21.41
CA GLY A 36 15.90 30.18 -22.38
C GLY A 36 15.89 29.64 -23.81
N GLN A 37 16.53 28.52 -24.14
CA GLN A 37 16.51 27.97 -25.50
C GLN A 37 16.04 26.51 -25.56
N CYS A 38 14.81 26.24 -25.14
CA CYS A 38 14.03 25.21 -25.84
C CYS A 38 13.73 25.75 -27.24
N LEU A 39 13.95 24.95 -28.29
CA LEU A 39 13.54 25.29 -29.65
C LEU A 39 12.10 25.82 -29.61
N PRO A 40 11.83 27.08 -30.01
CA PRO A 40 10.48 27.60 -29.97
C PRO A 40 9.61 26.73 -30.89
N PRO A 41 8.35 26.45 -30.51
CA PRO A 41 7.41 25.84 -31.45
C PRO A 41 7.39 26.68 -32.72
N SER A 42 7.12 26.06 -33.88
CA SER A 42 6.97 26.82 -35.11
C SER A 42 5.97 27.96 -34.90
N ALA A 43 6.14 29.08 -35.62
CA ALA A 43 5.20 30.19 -35.56
C ALA A 43 3.75 29.75 -35.88
N GLU A 44 3.56 28.64 -36.59
CA GLU A 44 2.26 28.07 -36.94
C GLU A 44 1.60 27.34 -35.77
N VAL A 45 2.34 26.52 -35.01
CA VAL A 45 1.86 25.86 -33.79
C VAL A 45 1.51 26.89 -32.72
N GLN A 46 2.38 27.88 -32.51
CA GLN A 46 2.11 28.93 -31.53
C GLN A 46 0.87 29.74 -31.91
N GLY A 47 0.68 30.02 -33.20
CA GLY A 47 -0.53 30.67 -33.72
C GLY A 47 -1.80 29.81 -33.58
N ALA A 48 -1.70 28.50 -33.80
CA ALA A 48 -2.82 27.57 -33.64
C ALA A 48 -3.22 27.38 -32.16
N LEU A 49 -2.23 27.26 -31.27
CA LEU A 49 -2.42 27.19 -29.82
C LEU A 49 -3.09 28.46 -29.30
N GLU A 50 -2.56 29.64 -29.64
CA GLU A 50 -3.16 30.93 -29.28
C GLU A 50 -4.60 31.08 -29.81
N CYS A 51 -4.85 30.62 -31.04
CA CYS A 51 -6.20 30.63 -31.62
C CYS A 51 -7.16 29.70 -30.86
N CYS A 52 -6.71 28.49 -30.49
CA CYS A 52 -7.49 27.53 -29.72
C CYS A 52 -7.80 28.07 -28.31
N LEU A 53 -6.78 28.58 -27.61
CA LEU A 53 -6.93 29.15 -26.28
C LEU A 53 -7.91 30.33 -26.29
N ARG A 54 -7.74 31.29 -27.21
CA ARG A 54 -8.62 32.47 -27.29
C ARG A 54 -10.08 32.13 -27.65
N ARG A 55 -10.30 31.17 -28.54
CA ARG A 55 -11.66 30.85 -29.03
C ARG A 55 -12.41 29.88 -28.13
N ARG A 56 -11.72 28.95 -27.47
CA ARG A 56 -12.35 27.80 -26.79
C ARG A 56 -12.13 27.81 -25.28
N VAL A 57 -10.93 28.17 -24.81
CA VAL A 57 -10.57 28.11 -23.37
C VAL A 57 -10.88 29.42 -22.67
N ASP A 58 -10.40 30.55 -23.19
CA ASP A 58 -10.53 31.88 -22.57
C ASP A 58 -11.99 32.29 -22.28
N ALA A 59 -12.93 31.84 -23.11
CA ALA A 59 -14.35 32.16 -22.95
C ALA A 59 -14.99 31.48 -21.72
N GLN A 60 -14.50 30.31 -21.31
CA GLN A 60 -15.03 29.54 -20.17
C GLN A 60 -14.10 29.53 -18.97
N LEU A 61 -12.81 29.82 -19.15
CA LEU A 61 -11.80 29.80 -18.09
C LEU A 61 -12.23 30.61 -16.86
N PRO A 62 -12.71 31.87 -16.95
CA PRO A 62 -13.16 32.63 -15.77
C PRO A 62 -14.33 31.95 -15.03
N ARG A 63 -15.27 31.35 -15.77
CA ARG A 63 -16.46 30.70 -15.19
C ARG A 63 -16.09 29.40 -14.48
N VAL A 64 -15.16 28.64 -15.05
CA VAL A 64 -14.61 27.43 -14.42
C VAL A 64 -13.76 27.80 -13.21
N THR A 65 -12.87 28.81 -13.30
CA THR A 65 -12.09 29.32 -12.16
C THR A 65 -13.00 29.69 -11.01
N GLN A 66 -14.03 30.50 -11.26
CA GLN A 66 -14.94 30.96 -10.22
C GLN A 66 -15.74 29.80 -9.61
N THR A 67 -16.23 28.87 -10.43
CA THR A 67 -17.03 27.74 -9.90
C THR A 67 -16.19 26.81 -9.04
N LEU A 68 -14.92 26.61 -9.37
CA LEU A 68 -13.98 25.83 -8.56
C LEU A 68 -13.59 26.56 -7.26
N LEU A 69 -13.38 27.88 -7.33
CA LEU A 69 -13.14 28.71 -6.15
C LEU A 69 -14.34 28.68 -5.22
N ASP A 70 -15.55 28.94 -5.74
CA ASP A 70 -16.80 28.94 -4.96
C ASP A 70 -17.00 27.60 -4.23
N MET A 71 -16.71 26.48 -4.90
CA MET A 71 -16.81 25.14 -4.32
C MET A 71 -15.89 24.95 -3.11
N VAL A 72 -14.60 25.24 -3.29
CA VAL A 72 -13.59 25.07 -2.24
C VAL A 72 -13.82 26.08 -1.12
N GLU A 73 -14.14 27.33 -1.43
CA GLU A 73 -14.39 28.37 -0.43
C GLU A 73 -15.62 28.07 0.42
N ALA A 74 -16.69 27.53 -0.16
CA ALA A 74 -17.87 27.11 0.59
C ALA A 74 -17.55 25.97 1.57
N ALA A 75 -16.79 24.96 1.12
CA ALA A 75 -16.36 23.85 1.96
C ALA A 75 -15.44 24.32 3.09
N LEU A 76 -14.47 25.19 2.80
CA LEU A 76 -13.53 25.71 3.80
C LEU A 76 -14.19 26.70 4.78
N ALA A 77 -15.19 27.46 4.34
CA ALA A 77 -15.98 28.30 5.24
C ALA A 77 -16.80 27.45 6.24
N ALA A 78 -17.33 26.31 5.79
CA ALA A 78 -17.99 25.35 6.67
C ALA A 78 -17.00 24.73 7.68
N VAL A 79 -15.80 24.36 7.25
CA VAL A 79 -14.71 23.89 8.13
C VAL A 79 -14.37 24.94 9.17
N GLN A 80 -14.14 26.20 8.77
CA GLN A 80 -13.81 27.29 9.70
C GLN A 80 -14.91 27.51 10.73
N THR A 81 -16.18 27.42 10.31
CA THR A 81 -17.34 27.55 11.20
C THR A 81 -17.39 26.40 12.21
N LEU A 82 -17.24 25.17 11.74
CA LEU A 82 -17.29 23.98 12.57
C LEU A 82 -16.13 23.95 13.58
N LEU A 83 -14.92 24.30 13.13
CA LEU A 83 -13.73 24.45 13.97
C LEU A 83 -13.95 25.51 15.06
N ALA A 84 -14.46 26.69 14.70
CA ALA A 84 -14.77 27.76 15.65
C ALA A 84 -15.78 27.32 16.71
N GLN A 85 -16.85 26.62 16.30
CA GLN A 85 -17.84 26.06 17.21
C GLN A 85 -17.25 25.02 18.17
N GLY A 86 -16.32 24.20 17.69
CA GLY A 86 -15.58 23.25 18.51
C GLY A 86 -14.75 23.94 19.59
N MET A 87 -13.98 24.98 19.21
CA MET A 87 -13.19 25.77 20.15
C MET A 87 -14.08 26.51 21.17
N ASP A 88 -15.22 27.06 20.73
CA ASP A 88 -16.20 27.71 21.60
C ASP A 88 -16.87 26.74 22.59
N ARG A 89 -17.02 25.46 22.23
CA ARG A 89 -17.48 24.42 23.18
C ARG A 89 -16.44 24.18 24.26
N LEU A 90 -15.16 24.08 23.90
CA LEU A 90 -14.07 23.88 24.86
C LEU A 90 -13.93 25.06 25.83
N ASP A 91 -13.93 26.30 25.32
CA ASP A 91 -13.81 27.50 26.15
C ASP A 91 -14.97 27.64 27.15
N ARG A 92 -16.22 27.38 26.70
CA ARG A 92 -17.39 27.39 27.59
C ARG A 92 -17.30 26.34 28.68
N HIS A 93 -16.86 25.13 28.35
CA HIS A 93 -16.71 24.08 29.35
C HIS A 93 -15.63 24.45 30.36
N LEU A 94 -14.49 24.97 29.91
CA LEU A 94 -13.39 25.41 30.79
C LEU A 94 -13.83 26.50 31.78
N ARG A 95 -14.57 27.52 31.32
CA ARG A 95 -15.10 28.60 32.19
C ARG A 95 -16.17 28.13 33.16
N GLY A 96 -16.88 27.05 32.83
CA GLY A 96 -17.93 26.46 33.67
C GLY A 96 -17.44 25.67 34.89
N ASN A 97 -16.13 25.69 35.16
CA ASN A 97 -15.46 24.94 36.23
C ASN A 97 -15.84 23.43 36.23
N PRO A 98 -15.54 22.72 35.12
CA PRO A 98 -16.02 21.37 34.89
C PRO A 98 -15.16 20.36 35.68
N SER A 99 -15.71 19.19 35.97
CA SER A 99 -14.87 18.09 36.45
C SER A 99 -13.82 17.74 35.39
N GLY A 100 -12.58 17.43 35.79
CA GLY A 100 -11.50 17.12 34.86
C GLY A 100 -11.84 15.99 33.87
N ALA A 101 -12.71 15.05 34.26
CA ALA A 101 -13.23 14.01 33.38
C ALA A 101 -14.13 14.55 32.25
N ARG A 102 -14.95 15.56 32.53
CA ARG A 102 -15.85 16.17 31.53
C ARG A 102 -15.06 17.04 30.55
N LEU A 103 -14.05 17.78 31.02
CA LEU A 103 -13.17 18.55 30.15
C LEU A 103 -12.35 17.62 29.22
N ARG A 104 -11.78 16.53 29.74
CA ARG A 104 -11.08 15.53 28.92
C ARG A 104 -11.98 14.93 27.83
N LYS A 105 -13.24 14.65 28.14
CA LYS A 105 -14.22 14.15 27.16
C LYS A 105 -14.47 15.16 26.04
N GLU A 106 -14.58 16.44 26.36
CA GLU A 106 -14.78 17.49 25.35
C GLU A 106 -13.52 17.72 24.50
N VAL A 107 -12.32 17.65 25.10
CA VAL A 107 -11.05 17.73 24.37
C VAL A 107 -10.90 16.55 23.39
N TYR A 108 -11.24 15.35 23.85
CA TYR A 108 -11.27 14.15 22.99
C TYR A 108 -12.28 14.31 21.84
N ALA A 109 -13.51 14.74 22.15
CA ALA A 109 -14.54 14.97 21.13
C ALA A 109 -14.13 16.07 20.12
N PHE A 110 -13.37 17.07 20.54
CA PHE A 110 -12.80 18.09 19.64
C PHE A 110 -11.70 17.50 18.74
N GLY A 111 -10.84 16.64 19.28
CA GLY A 111 -9.80 15.92 18.52
C GLY A 111 -10.36 15.03 17.42
N GLU A 112 -11.50 14.39 17.66
CA GLU A 112 -12.14 13.47 16.71
C GLU A 112 -13.01 14.17 15.64
N MET A 113 -13.22 15.49 15.73
CA MET A 113 -14.07 16.24 14.79
C MET A 113 -13.77 16.04 13.29
N PRO A 114 -12.49 15.93 12.83
CA PRO A 114 -12.19 15.69 11.42
C PRO A 114 -12.65 14.31 10.93
N TRP A 115 -12.83 13.36 11.85
CA TRP A 115 -13.15 11.96 11.56
C TRP A 115 -14.61 11.63 11.90
N ASP A 116 -15.35 12.58 12.45
CA ASP A 116 -16.77 12.45 12.73
C ASP A 116 -17.58 12.69 11.44
N PRO A 117 -18.20 11.63 10.87
CA PRO A 117 -18.90 11.74 9.61
C PRO A 117 -20.15 12.63 9.71
N GLU A 118 -20.81 12.70 10.88
CA GLU A 118 -22.00 13.54 11.05
C GLU A 118 -21.64 15.03 11.07
N LEU A 119 -20.53 15.38 11.72
CA LEU A 119 -20.03 16.75 11.78
C LEU A 119 -19.46 17.20 10.43
N MET A 120 -18.63 16.37 9.80
CA MET A 120 -17.99 16.72 8.52
C MET A 120 -18.95 16.71 7.33
N GLN A 121 -20.10 16.02 7.44
CA GLN A 121 -21.13 16.01 6.39
C GLN A 121 -21.59 17.43 5.99
N ALA A 122 -21.61 18.39 6.92
CA ALA A 122 -21.95 19.77 6.61
C ALA A 122 -20.95 20.40 5.63
N CYS A 123 -19.65 20.17 5.84
CA CYS A 123 -18.58 20.62 4.96
C CYS A 123 -18.65 19.92 3.60
N TYR A 124 -18.93 18.62 3.60
CA TYR A 124 -19.00 17.85 2.35
C TYR A 124 -20.17 18.22 1.46
N ARG A 125 -21.31 18.57 2.05
CA ARG A 125 -22.47 19.07 1.32
C ARG A 125 -22.18 20.40 0.62
N GLU A 126 -21.36 21.26 1.20
CA GLU A 126 -20.99 22.53 0.57
C GLU A 126 -20.17 22.33 -0.70
N ALA A 127 -19.23 21.37 -0.70
CA ALA A 127 -18.49 20.98 -1.92
C ALA A 127 -19.42 20.42 -3.02
N GLU A 128 -20.41 19.62 -2.62
CA GLU A 128 -21.35 18.96 -3.56
C GLU A 128 -22.27 19.95 -4.29
N ARG A 129 -22.62 21.09 -3.68
CA ARG A 129 -23.58 22.07 -4.24
C ARG A 129 -23.18 22.61 -5.61
N SER A 130 -21.88 22.69 -5.89
CA SER A 130 -21.37 23.23 -7.15
C SER A 130 -21.21 22.17 -8.25
N ARG A 131 -21.44 20.87 -7.96
CA ARG A 131 -21.23 19.75 -8.90
C ARG A 131 -21.99 19.95 -10.22
N GLY A 132 -23.30 20.15 -10.16
CA GLY A 132 -24.13 20.25 -11.37
C GLY A 132 -23.79 21.46 -12.26
N ARG A 133 -23.40 22.59 -11.64
CA ARG A 133 -22.93 23.77 -12.39
C ARG A 133 -21.57 23.52 -13.03
N LEU A 134 -20.67 22.84 -12.32
CA LEU A 134 -19.35 22.49 -12.81
C LEU A 134 -19.43 21.51 -13.98
N GLU A 135 -20.23 20.44 -13.86
CA GLU A 135 -20.48 19.46 -14.93
C GLU A 135 -20.89 20.14 -16.24
N GLN A 136 -21.86 21.05 -16.18
CA GLN A 136 -22.32 21.79 -17.35
C GLN A 136 -21.22 22.65 -18.00
N LEU A 137 -20.27 23.16 -17.22
CA LEU A 137 -19.18 24.00 -17.72
C LEU A 137 -18.03 23.19 -18.33
N VAL A 138 -17.80 21.96 -17.85
CA VAL A 138 -16.62 21.16 -18.19
C VAL A 138 -16.89 20.07 -19.25
N VAL A 139 -18.13 19.62 -19.40
CA VAL A 139 -18.57 18.67 -20.44
C VAL A 139 -18.18 19.10 -21.87
N PRO A 140 -18.28 20.38 -22.27
CA PRO A 140 -17.84 20.82 -23.61
C PRO A 140 -16.34 20.62 -23.90
N PHE A 141 -15.54 20.39 -22.86
CA PHE A 141 -14.11 20.08 -22.93
C PHE A 141 -13.82 18.58 -22.86
N GLY A 142 -14.86 17.73 -22.82
CA GLY A 142 -14.71 16.27 -22.71
C GLY A 142 -14.38 15.78 -21.31
N PHE A 143 -14.46 16.65 -20.29
CA PHE A 143 -14.18 16.28 -18.91
C PHE A 143 -15.44 15.72 -18.24
N LEU A 144 -15.39 14.46 -17.80
CA LEU A 144 -16.48 13.75 -17.11
C LEU A 144 -16.23 13.53 -15.62
N GLY A 145 -15.10 14.00 -15.09
CA GLY A 145 -14.61 13.75 -13.72
C GLY A 145 -15.11 14.72 -12.64
N ALA A 146 -16.30 15.30 -12.79
CA ALA A 146 -16.79 16.31 -11.83
C ALA A 146 -17.01 15.74 -10.41
N GLN A 147 -17.40 14.47 -10.30
CA GLN A 147 -17.52 13.78 -9.01
C GLN A 147 -16.16 13.63 -8.31
N SER A 148 -15.11 13.26 -9.05
CA SER A 148 -13.75 13.16 -8.51
C SER A 148 -13.25 14.50 -7.98
N LEU A 149 -13.61 15.60 -8.65
CA LEU A 149 -13.27 16.94 -8.19
C LEU A 149 -13.96 17.28 -6.87
N VAL A 150 -15.25 16.94 -6.73
CA VAL A 150 -15.97 17.14 -5.47
C VAL A 150 -15.37 16.31 -4.35
N PHE A 151 -14.98 15.05 -4.61
CA PHE A 151 -14.30 14.22 -3.61
C PHE A 151 -12.97 14.82 -3.15
N GLU A 152 -12.13 15.30 -4.06
CA GLU A 152 -10.88 15.99 -3.67
C GLU A 152 -11.14 17.28 -2.87
N ALA A 153 -12.25 17.99 -3.13
CA ALA A 153 -12.62 19.17 -2.34
C ALA A 153 -13.09 18.80 -0.92
N GLN A 154 -13.77 17.65 -0.78
CA GLN A 154 -14.18 17.09 0.51
C GLN A 154 -12.98 16.62 1.32
N ASP A 155 -12.05 15.91 0.67
CA ASP A 155 -10.80 15.45 1.26
C ASP A 155 -9.94 16.62 1.76
N LEU A 156 -9.77 17.65 0.93
CA LEU A 156 -9.07 18.88 1.32
C LEU A 156 -9.70 19.56 2.54
N ALA A 157 -11.05 19.56 2.63
CA ALA A 157 -11.76 20.12 3.78
C ALA A 157 -11.52 19.30 5.06
N GLN A 158 -11.45 17.98 4.95
CA GLN A 158 -11.13 17.08 6.06
C GLN A 158 -9.69 17.24 6.54
N GLN A 159 -8.73 17.29 5.61
CA GLN A 159 -7.32 17.48 5.92
C GLN A 159 -7.07 18.80 6.67
N LEU A 160 -7.60 19.92 6.16
CA LEU A 160 -7.42 21.22 6.79
C LEU A 160 -8.16 21.34 8.14
N MET A 161 -9.25 20.59 8.36
CA MET A 161 -9.87 20.45 9.68
C MET A 161 -8.93 19.72 10.64
N ALA A 162 -8.33 18.61 10.22
CA ALA A 162 -7.40 17.83 11.02
C ALA A 162 -6.16 18.64 11.43
N ASP A 163 -5.54 19.33 10.49
CA ASP A 163 -4.38 20.19 10.74
C ASP A 163 -4.69 21.30 11.74
N ALA A 164 -5.87 21.92 11.63
CA ALA A 164 -6.28 23.00 12.52
C ALA A 164 -6.63 22.52 13.94
N VAL A 165 -7.28 21.35 14.05
CA VAL A 165 -7.56 20.71 15.34
C VAL A 165 -6.27 20.30 16.03
N ALA A 166 -5.34 19.67 15.32
CA ALA A 166 -4.03 19.28 15.84
C ALA A 166 -3.23 20.51 16.32
N THR A 167 -3.18 21.56 15.49
CA THR A 167 -2.53 22.83 15.86
C THR A 167 -3.16 23.44 17.11
N PHE A 168 -4.49 23.43 17.22
CA PHE A 168 -5.18 23.95 18.41
C PHE A 168 -4.83 23.15 19.65
N LEU A 169 -4.87 21.81 19.59
CA LEU A 169 -4.57 20.94 20.74
C LEU A 169 -3.12 21.11 21.21
N GLN A 170 -2.17 21.16 20.28
CA GLN A 170 -0.75 21.37 20.59
C GLN A 170 -0.51 22.72 21.28
N LEU A 171 -1.07 23.81 20.74
CA LEU A 171 -0.93 25.14 21.32
C LEU A 171 -1.72 25.29 22.62
N ALA A 172 -2.87 24.62 22.75
CA ALA A 172 -3.67 24.60 23.96
C ALA A 172 -2.93 23.92 25.11
N ASP A 173 -2.30 22.77 24.87
CA ASP A 173 -1.54 22.04 25.89
C ASP A 173 -0.39 22.87 26.47
N GLN A 174 0.38 23.54 25.60
CA GLN A 174 1.45 24.48 25.99
C GLN A 174 0.93 25.65 26.84
N CYS A 175 -0.27 26.16 26.54
CA CYS A 175 -0.89 27.27 27.26
C CYS A 175 -1.52 26.85 28.59
N LEU A 176 -2.17 25.69 28.64
CA LEU A 176 -2.88 25.18 29.82
C LEU A 176 -1.89 24.77 30.92
N THR A 177 -0.72 24.25 30.55
CA THR A 177 0.36 23.89 31.49
C THR A 177 0.92 25.10 32.26
N ARG A 178 0.75 26.32 31.74
CA ARG A 178 1.25 27.57 32.33
C ARG A 178 0.18 28.41 33.03
N ALA A 179 -1.09 27.99 33.01
CA ALA A 179 -2.19 28.75 33.58
C ALA A 179 -2.41 28.40 35.07
N LEU A 180 -2.53 29.43 35.93
CA LEU A 180 -2.71 29.28 37.38
C LEU A 180 -4.18 29.04 37.78
N ASP A 181 -5.12 29.44 36.92
CA ASP A 181 -6.55 29.23 37.12
C ASP A 181 -7.32 29.12 35.78
N CYS A 182 -8.60 28.73 35.85
CA CYS A 182 -9.47 28.51 34.70
C CYS A 182 -9.78 29.80 33.90
N HIS A 183 -9.72 30.97 34.54
CA HIS A 183 -9.95 32.25 33.89
C HIS A 183 -8.73 32.65 33.04
N GLN A 184 -7.52 32.46 33.56
CA GLN A 184 -6.27 32.65 32.83
C GLN A 184 -6.14 31.63 31.69
N ALA A 185 -6.49 30.37 31.93
CA ALA A 185 -6.51 29.32 30.92
C ALA A 185 -7.44 29.67 29.74
N ALA A 186 -8.66 30.13 30.03
CA ALA A 186 -9.62 30.58 29.02
C ALA A 186 -9.12 31.80 28.21
N GLN A 187 -8.44 32.75 28.86
CA GLN A 187 -7.81 33.89 28.16
C GLN A 187 -6.68 33.47 27.22
N GLN A 188 -5.91 32.43 27.55
CA GLN A 188 -4.85 31.91 26.68
C GLN A 188 -5.42 31.09 25.52
N LEU A 189 -6.46 30.28 25.75
CA LEU A 189 -7.14 29.56 24.68
C LEU A 189 -7.74 30.49 23.62
N GLU A 190 -8.22 31.67 24.02
CA GLU A 190 -8.71 32.66 23.05
C GLU A 190 -7.58 33.22 22.16
N LYS A 191 -6.36 33.34 22.69
CA LYS A 191 -5.18 33.70 21.88
C LYS A 191 -4.76 32.55 20.95
N VAL A 192 -4.82 31.31 21.43
CA VAL A 192 -4.57 30.11 20.62
C VAL A 192 -5.57 30.02 19.48
N ARG A 193 -6.85 30.20 19.76
CA ARG A 193 -7.93 30.30 18.76
C ARG A 193 -7.58 31.29 17.65
N GLY A 194 -7.16 32.51 18.02
CA GLY A 194 -6.75 33.53 17.05
C GLY A 194 -5.58 33.10 16.16
N ARG A 195 -4.58 32.41 16.74
CA ARG A 195 -3.41 31.87 16.01
C ARG A 195 -3.81 30.76 15.04
N VAL A 196 -4.63 29.81 15.50
CA VAL A 196 -5.10 28.68 14.70
C VAL A 196 -5.94 29.16 13.52
N LEU A 197 -6.89 30.07 13.75
CA LEU A 197 -7.71 30.63 12.67
C LEU A 197 -6.87 31.40 11.65
N LYS A 198 -5.83 32.11 12.08
CA LYS A 198 -4.90 32.80 11.18
C LYS A 198 -4.06 31.81 10.36
N LYS A 199 -3.56 30.74 10.98
CA LYS A 199 -2.82 29.67 10.29
C LYS A 199 -3.71 28.94 9.28
N PHE A 200 -4.91 28.55 9.68
CA PHE A 200 -5.92 27.95 8.80
C PHE A 200 -6.21 28.82 7.57
N GLN A 201 -6.36 30.14 7.74
CA GLN A 201 -6.55 31.08 6.63
C GLN A 201 -5.34 31.10 5.66
N SER A 202 -4.11 30.99 6.18
CA SER A 202 -2.91 30.93 5.34
C SER A 202 -2.80 29.61 4.57
N ASP A 203 -3.02 28.49 5.26
CA ASP A 203 -2.92 27.15 4.69
C ASP A 203 -4.03 26.92 3.65
N SER A 204 -5.27 27.31 3.96
CA SER A 204 -6.39 27.28 3.02
C SER A 204 -6.16 28.11 1.76
N GLY A 205 -5.55 29.29 1.88
CA GLY A 205 -5.23 30.13 0.72
C GLY A 205 -4.26 29.46 -0.26
N SER A 206 -3.25 28.78 0.27
CA SER A 206 -2.28 28.02 -0.54
C SER A 206 -2.86 26.74 -1.13
N ALA A 207 -3.69 26.02 -0.38
CA ALA A 207 -4.37 24.82 -0.85
C ALA A 207 -5.39 25.13 -1.96
N ARG A 208 -6.19 26.19 -1.80
CA ARG A 208 -7.14 26.66 -2.81
C ARG A 208 -6.47 26.96 -4.15
N ARG A 209 -5.33 27.66 -4.13
CA ARG A 209 -4.56 27.95 -5.36
C ARG A 209 -4.08 26.68 -6.04
N ARG A 210 -3.57 25.72 -5.28
CA ARG A 210 -3.08 24.43 -5.78
C ARG A 210 -4.21 23.60 -6.40
N PHE A 211 -5.35 23.54 -5.71
CA PHE A 211 -6.54 22.82 -6.13
C PHE A 211 -7.07 23.34 -7.47
N VAL A 212 -7.34 24.64 -7.56
CA VAL A 212 -7.91 25.25 -8.77
C VAL A 212 -6.95 25.12 -9.95
N ARG A 213 -5.65 25.40 -9.74
CA ARG A 213 -4.63 25.25 -10.79
C ARG A 213 -4.54 23.82 -11.31
N GLY A 214 -4.49 22.83 -10.41
CA GLY A 214 -4.36 21.42 -10.76
C GLY A 214 -5.54 20.93 -11.58
N TRP A 215 -6.75 21.22 -11.13
CA TRP A 215 -7.97 20.77 -11.81
C TRP A 215 -8.24 21.50 -13.13
N GLN A 216 -7.90 22.78 -13.24
CA GLN A 216 -8.00 23.49 -14.53
C GLN A 216 -7.07 22.91 -15.58
N LEU A 217 -5.87 22.48 -15.20
CA LEU A 217 -4.98 21.75 -16.11
C LEU A 217 -5.60 20.41 -16.53
N CYS A 218 -6.20 19.66 -15.60
CA CYS A 218 -6.86 18.39 -15.92
C CYS A 218 -8.08 18.56 -16.85
N ILE A 219 -8.80 19.68 -16.75
CA ILE A 219 -9.98 19.98 -17.58
C ILE A 219 -9.55 20.44 -18.98
N PHE A 220 -8.61 21.38 -19.09
CA PHE A 220 -8.33 22.06 -20.35
C PHE A 220 -7.19 21.43 -21.15
N LEU A 221 -6.20 20.81 -20.52
CA LEU A 221 -5.02 20.28 -21.23
C LEU A 221 -5.36 19.17 -22.23
N PRO A 222 -6.15 18.12 -21.87
CA PRO A 222 -6.50 17.06 -22.82
C PRO A 222 -7.30 17.61 -24.01
N PHE A 223 -8.19 18.56 -23.75
CA PHE A 223 -8.98 19.23 -24.78
C PHE A 223 -8.09 20.03 -25.75
N VAL A 224 -7.16 20.83 -25.24
CA VAL A 224 -6.25 21.65 -26.07
C VAL A 224 -5.36 20.75 -26.93
N LEU A 225 -4.82 19.68 -26.36
CA LEU A 225 -4.03 18.68 -27.09
C LEU A 225 -4.84 18.04 -28.22
N SER A 226 -6.10 17.65 -27.96
CA SER A 226 -6.96 17.01 -28.97
C SER A 226 -7.34 17.94 -30.14
N GLN A 227 -7.39 19.25 -29.92
CA GLN A 227 -7.66 20.24 -30.98
C GLN A 227 -6.42 20.52 -31.85
N LEU A 228 -5.22 20.32 -31.31
CA LEU A 228 -3.95 20.62 -31.98
C LEU A 228 -3.34 19.39 -32.66
N GLU A 229 -3.71 18.18 -32.22
CA GLU A 229 -3.22 16.89 -32.73
C GLU A 229 -3.12 16.77 -34.27
N PRO A 230 -4.12 17.18 -35.08
CA PRO A 230 -4.06 17.00 -36.54
C PRO A 230 -3.02 17.89 -37.24
N ARG A 231 -2.69 19.05 -36.66
CA ARG A 231 -1.73 20.01 -37.23
C ARG A 231 -0.31 19.74 -36.76
N CYS A 232 -0.16 19.17 -35.57
CA CYS A 232 1.13 19.01 -34.93
C CYS A 232 1.83 17.73 -35.38
N LYS A 233 1.07 16.69 -35.75
CA LYS A 233 1.64 15.47 -36.37
C LYS A 233 2.47 15.73 -37.63
N ALA A 234 2.18 16.79 -38.38
CA ALA A 234 2.91 17.12 -39.60
C ALA A 234 4.28 17.77 -39.32
N GLU A 235 4.37 18.67 -38.34
CA GLU A 235 5.63 19.33 -37.94
C GLU A 235 6.49 18.48 -37.00
N LEU A 236 5.85 17.64 -36.16
CA LEU A 236 6.55 16.70 -35.27
C LEU A 236 7.47 15.74 -36.07
N LEU A 237 7.08 15.39 -37.30
CA LEU A 237 7.87 14.57 -38.23
C LEU A 237 9.08 15.30 -38.84
N GLU A 238 9.04 16.63 -38.93
CA GLU A 238 10.18 17.43 -39.44
C GLU A 238 11.23 17.68 -38.34
N LEU A 239 10.79 17.87 -37.09
CA LEU A 239 11.64 18.09 -35.91
C LEU A 239 12.30 16.81 -35.35
N GLU A 240 11.78 15.64 -35.71
CA GLU A 240 12.30 14.34 -35.28
C GLU A 240 13.76 14.12 -35.74
N GLY A 241 14.13 14.67 -36.92
CA GLY A 241 15.48 14.63 -37.46
C GLY A 241 16.52 15.43 -36.66
N ASP A 242 16.11 16.56 -36.06
CA ASP A 242 17.00 17.45 -35.33
C ASP A 242 17.22 17.01 -33.86
N ILE A 243 16.22 16.36 -33.25
CA ILE A 243 16.33 15.85 -31.87
C ILE A 243 17.11 14.53 -31.81
N LEU A 244 17.05 13.71 -32.87
CA LEU A 244 17.87 12.48 -33.00
C LEU A 244 19.38 12.76 -33.02
N ALA A 245 19.80 13.98 -33.39
CA ALA A 245 21.21 14.39 -33.35
C ALA A 245 21.73 14.68 -31.92
N VAL A 246 20.85 14.83 -30.92
CA VAL A 246 21.19 15.19 -29.52
C VAL A 246 21.32 13.95 -28.62
N GLY A 247 20.84 12.78 -29.05
CA GLY A 247 21.17 11.48 -28.44
C GLY A 247 20.65 11.23 -27.02
N SER A 248 19.59 11.90 -26.56
CA SER A 248 19.00 11.72 -25.23
C SER A 248 17.62 11.02 -25.30
N PRO A 249 17.43 9.83 -24.70
CA PRO A 249 16.14 9.14 -24.65
C PRO A 249 15.13 9.76 -23.65
N ALA A 250 15.48 10.84 -22.96
CA ALA A 250 14.60 11.55 -22.01
C ALA A 250 13.79 12.70 -22.62
N LEU A 251 14.07 13.08 -23.87
CA LEU A 251 13.43 14.19 -24.57
C LEU A 251 12.70 13.64 -25.80
N THR A 252 11.38 13.44 -25.69
CA THR A 252 10.53 13.12 -26.84
C THR A 252 9.95 14.39 -27.43
N VAL A 253 9.80 14.45 -28.76
CA VAL A 253 9.21 15.62 -29.45
C VAL A 253 7.78 15.86 -28.92
N GLU A 254 7.03 14.79 -28.66
CA GLU A 254 5.70 14.83 -28.04
C GLU A 254 5.71 15.36 -26.60
N GLY A 255 6.69 14.95 -25.77
CA GLY A 255 6.81 15.42 -24.39
C GLY A 255 7.20 16.89 -24.29
N ILE A 256 8.12 17.34 -25.15
CA ILE A 256 8.48 18.76 -25.27
C ILE A 256 7.26 19.57 -25.73
N TYR A 257 6.50 19.04 -26.70
CA TYR A 257 5.30 19.69 -27.22
C TYR A 257 4.21 19.83 -26.15
N GLU A 258 3.93 18.75 -25.40
CA GLU A 258 2.99 18.78 -24.28
C GLU A 258 3.43 19.75 -23.19
N ASP A 259 4.72 19.78 -22.83
CA ASP A 259 5.24 20.67 -21.80
C ASP A 259 5.20 22.15 -22.20
N VAL A 260 5.43 22.47 -23.48
CA VAL A 260 5.26 23.83 -24.02
C VAL A 260 3.79 24.25 -23.95
N ILE A 261 2.85 23.40 -24.37
CA ILE A 261 1.40 23.68 -24.26
C ILE A 261 1.00 23.83 -22.80
N ARG A 262 1.42 22.90 -21.94
CA ARG A 262 1.15 22.92 -20.50
C ARG A 262 1.67 24.21 -19.89
N GLY A 263 2.86 24.67 -20.28
CA GLY A 263 3.46 25.93 -19.85
C GLY A 263 2.61 27.15 -20.22
N VAL A 264 2.19 27.26 -21.49
CA VAL A 264 1.35 28.38 -21.97
C VAL A 264 -0.04 28.36 -21.32
N LEU A 265 -0.69 27.19 -21.25
CA LEU A 265 -1.98 27.02 -20.60
C LEU A 265 -1.90 27.36 -19.10
N ARG A 266 -0.83 26.94 -18.42
CA ARG A 266 -0.58 27.27 -17.02
C ARG A 266 -0.43 28.77 -16.80
N GLN A 267 0.29 29.48 -17.68
CA GLN A 267 0.37 30.95 -17.60
C GLN A 267 -1.01 31.61 -17.72
N ARG A 268 -1.89 31.07 -18.58
CA ARG A 268 -3.25 31.59 -18.75
C ARG A 268 -4.11 31.35 -17.51
N ILE A 269 -4.04 30.14 -16.97
CA ILE A 269 -4.69 29.74 -15.71
C ILE A 269 -4.21 30.62 -14.55
N ASP A 270 -2.90 30.79 -14.39
CA ASP A 270 -2.32 31.60 -13.32
C ASP A 270 -2.70 33.08 -13.46
N GLY A 271 -2.75 33.59 -14.69
CA GLY A 271 -3.24 34.94 -14.98
C GLY A 271 -4.70 35.14 -14.59
N GLU A 272 -5.56 34.16 -14.84
CA GLU A 272 -6.98 34.24 -14.47
C GLU A 272 -7.20 34.03 -12.97
N LEU A 273 -6.49 33.10 -12.35
CA LEU A 273 -6.52 32.86 -10.91
C LEU A 273 -6.09 34.11 -10.13
N LYS A 274 -5.07 34.84 -10.62
CA LYS A 274 -4.63 36.11 -10.04
C LYS A 274 -5.70 37.21 -10.14
N LYS A 275 -6.49 37.24 -11.21
CA LYS A 275 -7.62 38.18 -11.35
C LYS A 275 -8.76 37.81 -10.40
N ALA A 276 -9.08 36.53 -10.32
CA ALA A 276 -10.18 36.03 -9.49
C ALA A 276 -9.92 36.20 -7.98
N LEU A 277 -8.66 36.02 -7.53
CA LEU A 277 -8.29 36.15 -6.11
C LEU A 277 -7.96 37.58 -5.64
N GLY A 278 -7.77 38.53 -6.55
CA GLY A 278 -7.44 39.93 -6.23
C GLY A 278 -6.02 40.16 -5.68
N ALA A 279 -5.63 41.43 -5.53
CA ALA A 279 -4.25 41.84 -5.16
C ALA A 279 -3.86 41.59 -3.69
N SER A 280 -4.79 41.19 -2.82
CA SER A 280 -4.56 41.04 -1.37
C SER A 280 -3.91 39.72 -0.95
N ASP A 281 -3.77 38.75 -1.86
CA ASP A 281 -3.29 37.38 -1.54
C ASP A 281 -1.82 37.15 -1.97
N ALA A 282 -1.07 38.24 -2.22
CA ALA A 282 0.29 38.21 -2.78
C ALA A 282 1.43 38.16 -1.73
N SER A 283 1.14 38.19 -0.43
CA SER A 283 2.16 38.41 0.62
C SER A 283 2.73 37.14 1.28
N CYS A 284 2.40 35.93 0.83
CA CYS A 284 3.02 34.72 1.37
C CYS A 284 4.31 34.37 0.61
N THR A 285 5.35 35.18 0.81
CA THR A 285 6.75 34.85 0.53
C THR A 285 7.55 35.02 1.82
N LEU A 286 8.44 34.05 2.08
CA LEU A 286 9.29 33.88 3.28
C LEU A 286 9.74 35.19 3.97
N ASP A 287 9.70 35.22 5.31
CA ASP A 287 10.85 35.68 6.11
C ASP A 287 10.79 35.25 7.59
N SER A 288 11.99 35.00 8.12
CA SER A 288 12.51 34.57 9.44
C SER A 288 11.71 34.82 10.73
N CYS A 289 11.87 33.94 11.74
CA CYS A 289 12.01 34.32 13.16
C CYS A 289 12.58 33.18 14.03
N SER A 290 13.42 33.58 14.98
CA SER A 290 14.41 32.85 15.79
C SER A 290 13.86 32.10 17.02
N GLU A 291 14.63 31.09 17.44
CA GLU A 291 14.53 30.37 18.72
C GLU A 291 15.02 31.20 19.92
N ASP A 292 14.54 30.85 21.13
CA ASP A 292 15.37 30.75 22.36
C ASP A 292 14.56 30.15 23.55
N PRO A 293 15.22 29.57 24.59
CA PRO A 293 14.85 28.25 25.16
C PRO A 293 14.72 28.17 26.72
N TRP A 294 14.49 26.94 27.24
CA TRP A 294 14.66 26.41 28.63
C TRP A 294 13.54 26.60 29.69
N ASP A 295 13.03 25.50 30.29
CA ASP A 295 13.54 24.91 31.55
C ASP A 295 12.63 23.81 32.18
N GLN A 296 13.27 22.80 32.80
CA GLN A 296 12.71 21.61 33.47
C GLN A 296 12.53 21.79 35.00
N ALA A 297 11.55 21.09 35.59
CA ALA A 297 11.54 20.44 36.93
C ALA A 297 10.11 19.91 37.23
N GLY A 298 9.79 18.76 37.86
CA GLY A 298 10.49 17.62 38.46
C GLY A 298 9.37 16.70 39.04
N ALA A 299 9.37 15.41 38.68
CA ALA A 299 9.47 14.21 39.54
C ALA A 299 8.55 14.12 40.78
N ASP A 300 7.70 13.07 40.84
CA ASP A 300 7.77 12.05 41.91
C ASP A 300 6.85 10.84 41.65
N SER A 301 7.30 9.69 42.16
CA SER A 301 6.97 8.32 41.72
C SER A 301 6.35 7.42 42.80
N LEU A 302 5.80 6.27 42.34
CA LEU A 302 5.59 4.95 43.00
C LEU A 302 4.21 4.62 43.63
N PRO A 303 3.85 3.31 43.81
CA PRO A 303 3.92 2.19 42.86
C PRO A 303 2.74 1.19 42.96
N GLY A 304 2.62 0.28 41.99
CA GLY A 304 1.83 -0.95 42.14
C GLY A 304 1.90 -1.87 40.91
N SER A 305 2.56 -3.02 41.04
CA SER A 305 2.59 -4.13 40.07
C SER A 305 2.06 -5.42 40.75
N PRO A 306 1.95 -6.60 40.09
CA PRO A 306 2.16 -6.93 38.67
C PRO A 306 1.07 -7.86 38.07
N LYS A 307 1.08 -8.07 36.74
CA LYS A 307 0.82 -9.40 36.14
C LYS A 307 1.50 -9.51 34.76
N ARG A 308 2.22 -10.61 34.59
CA ARG A 308 3.11 -10.96 33.47
C ARG A 308 2.30 -11.48 32.27
N THR A 309 2.62 -10.98 31.09
CA THR A 309 2.46 -11.65 29.81
C THR A 309 3.78 -11.48 29.06
N VAL A 310 4.26 -12.57 28.47
CA VAL A 310 5.55 -12.66 27.78
C VAL A 310 5.29 -12.40 26.31
N ASP A 311 5.62 -11.20 25.85
CA ASP A 311 5.70 -10.86 24.43
C ASP A 311 7.09 -10.25 24.15
N VAL A 312 7.63 -10.59 22.98
CA VAL A 312 8.86 -10.03 22.44
C VAL A 312 8.42 -9.10 21.32
N SER A 313 8.55 -7.81 21.56
CA SER A 313 8.19 -6.67 20.73
C SER A 313 9.15 -5.54 21.06
N ALA A 314 10.43 -5.71 20.72
CA ALA A 314 11.36 -4.59 20.77
C ALA A 314 10.87 -3.53 19.80
N THR A 315 10.94 -2.27 20.21
CA THR A 315 10.57 -1.19 19.29
C THR A 315 11.69 -0.85 18.29
N PHE A 316 12.93 -1.27 18.58
CA PHE A 316 14.07 -1.23 17.65
C PHE A 316 15.21 -2.13 18.16
N VAL A 317 15.65 -3.10 17.37
CA VAL A 317 16.92 -3.83 17.57
C VAL A 317 17.72 -3.75 16.30
N GLU A 318 18.96 -3.29 16.41
CA GLU A 318 19.89 -3.23 15.30
C GLU A 318 21.02 -4.22 15.52
N VAL A 319 21.22 -5.09 14.53
CA VAL A 319 22.36 -5.99 14.47
C VAL A 319 23.30 -5.46 13.39
N ALA A 320 24.46 -4.98 13.80
CA ALA A 320 25.56 -4.65 12.91
C ALA A 320 26.51 -5.85 12.82
N VAL A 321 26.65 -6.45 11.64
CA VAL A 321 27.60 -7.55 11.39
C VAL A 321 28.85 -6.99 10.72
N PHE A 322 30.02 -7.22 11.33
CA PHE A 322 31.33 -6.81 10.82
C PHE A 322 31.99 -7.98 10.06
N ILE A 323 32.61 -7.68 8.91
CA ILE A 323 33.18 -8.71 8.02
C ILE A 323 34.64 -8.38 7.69
N GLY A 324 35.51 -9.36 7.88
CA GLY A 324 36.98 -9.32 7.75
C GLY A 324 37.59 -10.26 8.79
N GLU A 325 37.41 -9.90 10.06
CA GLU A 325 37.35 -10.80 11.21
C GLU A 325 35.88 -10.76 11.67
N THR A 326 35.12 -11.86 11.62
CA THR A 326 33.64 -11.87 11.72
C THR A 326 33.07 -11.42 13.08
N GLY A 327 33.16 -10.14 13.41
CA GLY A 327 32.57 -9.55 14.61
C GLY A 327 31.08 -9.26 14.45
N GLY A 328 30.31 -9.25 15.54
CA GLY A 328 28.94 -8.77 15.56
C GLY A 328 28.76 -7.74 16.67
N ARG A 329 28.00 -6.69 16.42
CA ARG A 329 27.51 -5.77 17.45
C ARG A 329 25.99 -5.76 17.45
N VAL A 330 25.41 -5.94 18.62
CA VAL A 330 23.97 -5.85 18.81
C VAL A 330 23.69 -4.64 19.67
N ALA A 331 22.76 -3.81 19.22
CA ALA A 331 22.24 -2.69 19.98
C ALA A 331 20.71 -2.75 19.97
N THR A 332 20.12 -2.28 21.06
CA THR A 332 18.66 -2.25 21.21
C THR A 332 18.23 -0.93 21.78
N ASP A 333 17.09 -0.44 21.34
CA ASP A 333 16.41 0.73 21.90
C ASP A 333 15.00 0.35 22.35
N HIS A 334 14.54 1.04 23.40
CA HIS A 334 13.15 0.96 23.87
C HIS A 334 12.65 -0.47 24.19
N ASN A 335 13.46 -1.29 24.85
CA ASN A 335 13.09 -2.65 25.28
C ASN A 335 12.11 -2.65 26.46
N SER A 336 10.87 -2.27 26.23
CA SER A 336 9.79 -2.37 27.23
C SER A 336 9.18 -3.79 27.33
N ASP A 337 9.78 -4.74 26.61
CA ASP A 337 9.35 -6.11 26.39
C ASP A 337 10.46 -7.14 26.76
N ASN A 338 10.31 -8.41 26.37
CA ASN A 338 11.28 -9.47 26.70
C ASN A 338 12.53 -9.53 25.78
N THR A 339 12.74 -8.54 24.91
CA THR A 339 13.83 -8.53 23.92
C THR A 339 15.22 -8.75 24.51
N THR A 340 15.56 -8.07 25.62
CA THR A 340 16.88 -8.20 26.24
C THR A 340 17.16 -9.64 26.70
N ALA A 341 16.13 -10.33 27.19
CA ALA A 341 16.28 -11.72 27.64
C ALA A 341 16.45 -12.68 26.46
N VAL A 342 15.66 -12.50 25.40
CA VAL A 342 15.75 -13.33 24.17
C VAL A 342 17.10 -13.15 23.48
N LEU A 343 17.57 -11.91 23.32
CA LEU A 343 18.89 -11.65 22.75
C LEU A 343 20.00 -12.23 23.61
N ARG A 344 19.89 -12.15 24.95
CA ARG A 344 20.86 -12.77 25.85
C ARG A 344 20.90 -14.29 25.69
N GLU A 345 19.74 -14.95 25.63
CA GLU A 345 19.64 -16.39 25.41
C GLU A 345 20.28 -16.78 24.07
N TRP A 346 19.89 -16.09 22.99
CA TRP A 346 20.43 -16.31 21.65
C TRP A 346 21.95 -16.12 21.61
N LEU A 347 22.46 -14.98 22.10
CA LEU A 347 23.88 -14.65 22.10
C LEU A 347 24.72 -15.64 22.89
N VAL A 348 24.24 -16.12 24.04
CA VAL A 348 24.93 -17.16 24.81
C VAL A 348 25.15 -18.42 23.97
N ALA A 349 24.15 -18.80 23.17
CA ALA A 349 24.20 -19.98 22.33
C ALA A 349 25.03 -19.78 21.05
N VAL A 350 24.98 -18.60 20.42
CA VAL A 350 25.59 -18.38 19.09
C VAL A 350 26.93 -17.65 19.10
N LYS A 351 27.35 -17.01 20.21
CA LYS A 351 28.57 -16.18 20.24
C LYS A 351 29.83 -16.85 19.68
N ASN A 352 29.95 -18.16 19.84
CA ASN A 352 31.12 -18.93 19.37
C ASN A 352 31.15 -19.10 17.84
N LEU A 353 30.05 -18.78 17.14
CA LEU A 353 29.97 -18.77 15.68
C LEU A 353 30.50 -17.46 15.07
N TYR A 354 30.70 -16.44 15.90
CA TYR A 354 31.25 -15.13 15.52
C TYR A 354 32.69 -15.02 16.05
N HIS A 355 33.54 -14.31 15.33
CA HIS A 355 34.90 -13.98 15.77
C HIS A 355 34.86 -13.13 17.05
N SER A 356 33.94 -12.17 17.14
CA SER A 356 33.70 -11.36 18.34
C SER A 356 32.24 -10.95 18.43
N VAL A 357 31.73 -10.71 19.64
CA VAL A 357 30.39 -10.17 19.85
C VAL A 357 30.47 -9.03 20.86
N GLU A 358 30.09 -7.83 20.45
CA GLU A 358 29.86 -6.69 21.32
C GLU A 358 28.35 -6.55 21.60
N TRP A 359 27.94 -6.86 22.83
CA TRP A 359 26.56 -6.67 23.28
C TRP A 359 26.53 -5.68 24.43
N ARG A 360 25.72 -4.63 24.29
CA ARG A 360 25.49 -3.63 25.34
C ARG A 360 24.02 -3.67 25.74
N PRO A 361 23.65 -4.48 26.74
CA PRO A 361 22.26 -4.56 27.17
C PRO A 361 21.79 -3.21 27.71
N ALA A 362 20.58 -2.82 27.34
CA ALA A 362 19.84 -1.80 28.07
C ALA A 362 19.20 -2.48 29.29
N GLU A 363 19.71 -2.21 30.50
CA GLU A 363 19.18 -2.82 31.74
C GLU A 363 17.83 -2.21 32.17
N GLU A 364 17.54 -0.98 31.75
CA GLU A 364 16.25 -0.31 31.97
C GLU A 364 15.68 0.22 30.63
N PRO A 365 14.36 0.11 30.41
CA PRO A 365 13.71 0.70 29.24
C PRO A 365 13.95 2.20 29.20
N ARG A 366 14.46 2.72 28.09
CA ARG A 366 14.54 4.16 27.87
C ARG A 366 13.20 4.64 27.37
N SER A 367 12.54 5.50 28.14
CA SER A 367 11.44 6.33 27.67
C SER A 367 11.97 7.73 27.31
N TYR A 368 11.57 8.27 26.18
CA TYR A 368 11.87 9.65 25.80
C TYR A 368 10.81 10.60 26.37
N GLN A 369 11.20 11.77 26.88
CA GLN A 369 10.26 12.68 27.57
C GLN A 369 9.15 13.20 26.64
N ASP A 370 9.40 13.19 25.35
CA ASP A 370 8.55 13.64 24.26
C ASP A 370 7.81 12.48 23.55
N GLU A 371 7.94 11.24 24.03
CA GLU A 371 7.23 10.11 23.43
C GLU A 371 5.77 10.01 23.89
N GLU A 372 4.84 9.77 22.96
CA GLU A 372 3.42 9.56 23.28
C GLU A 372 3.11 8.08 23.56
N GLY A 373 4.00 7.20 23.11
CA GLY A 373 3.85 5.76 23.16
C GLY A 373 5.06 5.04 22.55
N PRO A 374 5.10 3.71 22.61
CA PRO A 374 6.26 2.93 22.20
C PRO A 374 6.59 3.11 20.70
N LYS A 375 5.59 3.32 19.84
CA LYS A 375 5.80 3.54 18.39
C LYS A 375 6.02 5.01 18.01
N HIS A 376 6.06 5.95 18.96
CA HIS A 376 6.40 7.35 18.66
C HIS A 376 7.92 7.48 18.42
N TRP A 377 8.29 8.05 17.28
CA TRP A 377 9.66 8.36 16.90
C TRP A 377 9.94 9.85 17.10
N SER A 378 10.30 10.21 18.32
CA SER A 378 10.65 11.60 18.65
C SER A 378 12.08 11.95 18.22
N ASP A 379 12.39 13.25 18.14
CA ASP A 379 13.75 13.72 17.76
C ASP A 379 14.82 13.14 18.70
N ALA A 380 14.53 13.10 20.01
CA ALA A 380 15.45 12.52 21.00
C ALA A 380 15.70 11.03 20.77
N ARG A 381 14.69 10.32 20.26
CA ARG A 381 14.77 8.90 19.92
C ARG A 381 15.55 8.67 18.62
N TYR A 382 15.27 9.44 17.57
CA TYR A 382 16.06 9.40 16.34
C TYR A 382 17.53 9.72 16.63
N GLU A 383 17.81 10.72 17.46
CA GLU A 383 19.16 11.04 17.90
C GLU A 383 19.84 9.85 18.58
N HIS A 384 19.13 9.15 19.47
CA HIS A 384 19.67 7.98 20.14
C HIS A 384 20.01 6.86 19.15
N VAL A 385 19.09 6.51 18.25
CA VAL A 385 19.31 5.48 17.22
C VAL A 385 20.47 5.87 16.32
N MET A 386 20.53 7.10 15.83
CA MET A 386 21.65 7.60 15.02
C MET A 386 23.00 7.49 15.75
N LYS A 387 23.04 7.77 17.07
CA LYS A 387 24.24 7.55 17.90
C LYS A 387 24.62 6.07 18.01
N LEU A 388 23.66 5.15 18.07
CA LEU A 388 23.92 3.71 18.05
C LEU A 388 24.49 3.27 16.70
N ARG A 389 23.84 3.64 15.59
CA ARG A 389 24.30 3.38 14.21
C ARG A 389 25.71 3.93 13.98
N GLN A 390 25.96 5.16 14.42
CA GLN A 390 27.26 5.81 14.33
C GLN A 390 28.34 5.08 15.13
N ALA A 391 28.01 4.65 16.35
CA ALA A 391 28.96 3.91 17.18
C ALA A 391 29.30 2.55 16.55
N ALA A 392 28.34 1.87 15.92
CA ALA A 392 28.59 0.64 15.17
C ALA A 392 29.50 0.88 13.96
N LEU A 393 29.22 1.91 13.16
CA LEU A 393 30.07 2.31 12.03
C LEU A 393 31.52 2.63 12.47
N LYS A 394 31.67 3.33 13.61
CA LYS A 394 32.99 3.63 14.18
C LYS A 394 33.72 2.35 14.62
N SER A 395 33.05 1.46 15.35
CA SER A 395 33.63 0.17 15.76
C SER A 395 34.09 -0.65 14.56
N ALA A 396 33.32 -0.70 13.46
CA ALA A 396 33.72 -1.40 12.25
C ALA A 396 35.04 -0.86 11.68
N ARG A 397 35.15 0.48 11.61
CA ARG A 397 36.37 1.16 11.14
C ARG A 397 37.55 0.92 12.07
N ASP A 398 37.34 0.97 13.38
CA ASP A 398 38.39 0.76 14.39
C ASP A 398 38.92 -0.69 14.37
N MET A 399 38.07 -1.65 14.01
CA MET A 399 38.43 -3.06 13.82
C MET A 399 38.94 -3.39 12.41
N TRP A 400 39.07 -2.40 11.53
CA TRP A 400 39.50 -2.57 10.14
C TRP A 400 38.62 -3.55 9.35
N ALA A 401 37.32 -3.57 9.63
CA ALA A 401 36.36 -4.38 8.88
C ALA A 401 36.31 -3.92 7.40
N ASP A 402 36.22 -4.87 6.49
CA ASP A 402 36.06 -4.63 5.05
C ASP A 402 34.64 -4.13 4.74
N TYR A 403 33.66 -4.68 5.45
CA TYR A 403 32.26 -4.36 5.28
C TYR A 403 31.53 -4.28 6.62
N ILE A 404 30.46 -3.49 6.64
CA ILE A 404 29.45 -3.50 7.70
C ILE A 404 28.07 -3.71 7.08
N LEU A 405 27.35 -4.71 7.57
CA LEU A 405 25.94 -4.94 7.23
C LEU A 405 25.07 -4.47 8.40
N PHE A 406 24.23 -3.48 8.14
CA PHE A 406 23.18 -3.06 9.05
C PHE A 406 21.93 -3.90 8.79
N VAL A 407 21.33 -4.45 9.85
CA VAL A 407 20.10 -5.25 9.80
C VAL A 407 19.21 -4.85 10.97
N ASP A 408 18.08 -4.21 10.68
CA ASP A 408 17.02 -4.00 11.68
C ASP A 408 16.30 -5.35 11.92
N ALA A 409 16.00 -5.68 13.18
CA ALA A 409 15.62 -7.03 13.59
C ALA A 409 14.20 -7.46 13.20
N ASP A 410 13.37 -6.52 12.75
CA ASP A 410 12.06 -6.76 12.19
C ASP A 410 12.11 -7.10 10.69
N ASN A 411 13.29 -7.11 10.07
CA ASN A 411 13.49 -7.60 8.71
C ASN A 411 13.67 -9.13 8.68
N LEU A 412 12.84 -9.80 7.88
CA LEU A 412 12.94 -11.24 7.62
C LEU A 412 13.84 -11.50 6.40
N ILE A 413 15.14 -11.66 6.62
CA ILE A 413 16.09 -12.03 5.56
C ILE A 413 16.02 -13.54 5.32
N LEU A 414 15.37 -13.96 4.24
CA LEU A 414 15.11 -15.36 3.93
C LEU A 414 16.18 -15.98 3.03
N ASN A 415 16.84 -15.17 2.21
CA ASN A 415 17.88 -15.65 1.30
C ASN A 415 19.22 -15.75 2.05
N PRO A 416 19.77 -16.96 2.27
CA PRO A 416 21.02 -17.14 3.00
C PRO A 416 22.22 -16.54 2.27
N ASP A 417 22.13 -16.33 0.96
CA ASP A 417 23.21 -15.78 0.12
C ASP A 417 23.20 -14.24 0.06
N THR A 418 22.25 -13.58 0.75
CA THR A 418 22.04 -12.11 0.71
C THR A 418 23.35 -11.34 0.84
N LEU A 419 24.17 -11.66 1.84
CA LEU A 419 25.42 -10.94 2.08
C LEU A 419 26.41 -11.09 0.91
N THR A 420 26.62 -12.32 0.43
CA THR A 420 27.52 -12.61 -0.69
C THR A 420 27.06 -11.91 -1.97
N LEU A 421 25.75 -11.91 -2.21
CA LEU A 421 25.15 -11.25 -3.37
C LEU A 421 25.34 -9.73 -3.32
N LEU A 422 25.14 -9.10 -2.16
CA LEU A 422 25.36 -7.65 -1.98
C LEU A 422 26.84 -7.27 -2.14
N ILE A 423 27.75 -8.10 -1.61
CA ILE A 423 29.20 -7.92 -1.81
C ILE A 423 29.55 -7.98 -3.31
N ALA A 424 28.94 -8.91 -4.06
CA ALA A 424 29.19 -9.09 -5.48
C ALA A 424 28.72 -7.90 -6.35
N GLU A 425 27.77 -7.08 -5.88
CA GLU A 425 27.37 -5.85 -6.59
C GLU A 425 28.47 -4.77 -6.61
N ASN A 426 29.48 -4.89 -5.73
CA ASN A 426 30.62 -3.98 -5.65
C ASN A 426 30.19 -2.49 -5.59
N LYS A 427 29.24 -2.17 -4.71
CA LYS A 427 28.75 -0.80 -4.46
C LYS A 427 29.22 -0.30 -3.10
N THR A 428 29.30 1.02 -2.94
CA THR A 428 29.70 1.62 -1.65
C THR A 428 28.61 1.44 -0.61
N VAL A 429 27.35 1.67 -0.98
CA VAL A 429 26.16 1.42 -0.16
C VAL A 429 25.14 0.67 -1.02
N VAL A 430 24.71 -0.51 -0.58
CA VAL A 430 23.72 -1.33 -1.30
C VAL A 430 22.77 -2.06 -0.36
N ALA A 431 21.48 -2.00 -0.65
CA ALA A 431 20.43 -2.70 0.07
C ALA A 431 19.86 -3.85 -0.76
N PRO A 432 19.51 -4.99 -0.14
CA PRO A 432 18.62 -5.96 -0.75
C PRO A 432 17.19 -5.39 -0.76
N MET A 433 16.47 -5.51 -1.86
CA MET A 433 15.06 -5.12 -1.90
C MET A 433 14.24 -6.10 -1.07
N LEU A 434 13.62 -5.59 0.00
CA LEU A 434 12.76 -6.34 0.89
C LEU A 434 11.29 -6.11 0.52
N ASP A 435 10.51 -7.19 0.52
CA ASP A 435 9.09 -7.16 0.21
C ASP A 435 8.26 -6.81 1.46
N SER A 436 7.38 -5.82 1.35
CA SER A 436 6.36 -5.53 2.37
C SER A 436 4.96 -5.73 1.81
N ARG A 437 3.98 -5.61 2.69
CA ARG A 437 2.60 -5.33 2.28
C ARG A 437 2.52 -4.00 1.52
N ALA A 438 1.62 -3.93 0.55
CA ALA A 438 1.30 -2.72 -0.23
C ALA A 438 2.54 -2.13 -0.94
N ALA A 439 2.57 -0.81 -1.09
CA ALA A 439 3.61 -0.10 -1.85
C ALA A 439 4.75 0.44 -0.98
N TYR A 440 4.81 0.12 0.31
CA TYR A 440 5.95 0.45 1.17
C TYR A 440 7.19 -0.37 0.74
N SER A 441 8.39 0.12 1.05
CA SER A 441 9.64 -0.62 0.84
C SER A 441 10.81 0.02 1.58
N ASN A 442 11.92 -0.70 1.61
CA ASN A 442 13.16 -0.25 2.20
C ASN A 442 14.00 0.69 1.30
N PHE A 443 13.39 1.32 0.28
CA PHE A 443 14.06 2.27 -0.62
C PHE A 443 13.12 3.32 -1.20
N TRP A 444 13.66 4.47 -1.58
CA TRP A 444 12.91 5.49 -2.33
C TRP A 444 13.52 5.71 -3.71
N CYS A 445 12.71 5.78 -4.77
CA CYS A 445 13.21 6.13 -6.11
C CYS A 445 13.34 7.64 -6.35
N GLY A 446 12.91 8.48 -5.42
CA GLY A 446 12.94 9.92 -5.56
C GLY A 446 12.85 10.60 -4.20
N MET A 447 13.46 11.78 -4.11
CA MET A 447 13.34 12.70 -2.98
C MET A 447 13.02 14.11 -3.50
N THR A 448 12.31 14.90 -2.70
CA THR A 448 12.09 16.33 -2.95
C THR A 448 13.35 17.13 -2.60
N SER A 449 13.38 18.42 -2.93
CA SER A 449 14.47 19.32 -2.54
C SER A 449 14.62 19.49 -1.02
N GLN A 450 13.57 19.17 -0.26
CA GLN A 450 13.54 19.22 1.21
C GLN A 450 13.82 17.86 1.86
N GLY A 451 14.21 16.85 1.07
CA GLY A 451 14.55 15.53 1.60
C GLY A 451 13.39 14.56 1.80
N TYR A 452 12.15 14.96 1.49
CA TYR A 452 10.99 14.08 1.64
C TYR A 452 10.84 13.09 0.49
N TYR A 453 10.10 12.01 0.77
CA TYR A 453 9.75 10.99 -0.21
C TYR A 453 9.11 11.57 -1.49
N LYS A 454 9.50 11.03 -2.66
CA LYS A 454 8.88 11.32 -3.95
C LYS A 454 8.76 10.03 -4.79
N ARG A 455 7.53 9.57 -5.04
CA ARG A 455 7.25 8.47 -5.97
C ARG A 455 7.71 8.86 -7.38
N THR A 456 8.39 7.95 -8.07
CA THR A 456 8.78 8.10 -9.48
C THR A 456 8.24 6.95 -10.32
N PRO A 457 8.12 7.09 -11.66
CA PRO A 457 7.67 6.00 -12.53
C PRO A 457 8.52 4.73 -12.44
N ALA A 458 9.80 4.87 -12.05
CA ALA A 458 10.70 3.73 -11.89
C ALA A 458 10.39 2.86 -10.65
N TYR A 459 9.64 3.38 -9.67
CA TYR A 459 9.44 2.69 -8.40
C TYR A 459 8.69 1.36 -8.56
N ILE A 460 7.53 1.38 -9.22
CA ILE A 460 6.65 0.22 -9.31
C ILE A 460 7.27 -0.93 -10.12
N PRO A 461 7.91 -0.69 -11.27
CA PRO A 461 8.60 -1.75 -12.01
C PRO A 461 9.75 -2.38 -11.24
N ILE A 462 10.50 -1.58 -10.46
CA ILE A 462 11.56 -2.11 -9.58
C ILE A 462 10.93 -2.93 -8.45
N ARG A 463 9.92 -2.38 -7.77
CA ARG A 463 9.24 -3.03 -6.63
C ARG A 463 8.55 -4.33 -6.99
N LYS A 464 7.89 -4.40 -8.16
CA LYS A 464 7.23 -5.61 -8.71
C LYS A 464 8.21 -6.57 -9.38
N ARG A 465 9.48 -6.20 -9.50
CA ARG A 465 10.53 -6.94 -10.22
C ARG A 465 10.23 -7.14 -11.72
N ASP A 466 9.40 -6.28 -12.31
CA ASP A 466 9.24 -6.17 -13.78
C ASP A 466 10.57 -5.72 -14.41
N ARG A 467 11.31 -4.88 -13.68
CA ARG A 467 12.70 -4.49 -13.98
C ARG A 467 13.61 -5.05 -12.90
N GLN A 468 14.40 -6.05 -13.25
CA GLN A 468 15.38 -6.67 -12.35
C GLN A 468 16.77 -6.06 -12.53
N GLY A 469 17.48 -5.82 -11.43
CA GLY A 469 18.80 -5.21 -11.45
C GLY A 469 19.25 -4.66 -10.09
N CYS A 470 20.31 -3.86 -10.12
CA CYS A 470 20.79 -3.07 -8.99
C CYS A 470 20.71 -1.59 -9.38
N PHE A 471 19.80 -0.85 -8.76
CA PHE A 471 19.37 0.48 -9.19
C PHE A 471 19.90 1.56 -8.27
N ALA A 472 20.41 2.65 -8.85
CA ALA A 472 20.74 3.85 -8.10
C ALA A 472 19.47 4.48 -7.54
N VAL A 473 19.46 4.74 -6.23
CA VAL A 473 18.31 5.31 -5.52
C VAL A 473 18.79 6.35 -4.50
N PRO A 474 18.04 7.44 -4.28
CA PRO A 474 18.44 8.49 -3.34
C PRO A 474 18.35 8.09 -1.87
N MET A 475 17.71 6.96 -1.51
CA MET A 475 17.65 6.48 -0.12
C MET A 475 17.39 4.97 -0.07
N VAL A 476 18.10 4.28 0.83
CA VAL A 476 17.81 2.92 1.28
C VAL A 476 17.84 2.87 2.81
N HIS A 477 17.07 1.97 3.41
CA HIS A 477 17.00 1.81 4.87
C HIS A 477 16.74 0.36 5.30
N SER A 478 16.51 0.16 6.61
CA SER A 478 16.29 -1.12 7.31
C SER A 478 17.43 -2.15 7.25
N THR A 479 17.79 -2.61 6.05
CA THR A 479 18.89 -3.55 5.83
C THR A 479 19.75 -3.08 4.67
N PHE A 480 21.05 -2.86 4.89
CA PHE A 480 21.98 -2.44 3.83
C PHE A 480 23.44 -2.70 4.22
N LEU A 481 24.27 -2.89 3.19
CA LEU A 481 25.70 -3.14 3.27
C LEU A 481 26.48 -1.86 2.92
N ILE A 482 27.52 -1.55 3.70
CA ILE A 482 28.53 -0.54 3.36
C ILE A 482 29.88 -1.22 3.12
N ASP A 483 30.53 -0.91 1.99
CA ASP A 483 31.91 -1.29 1.67
C ASP A 483 32.89 -0.25 2.25
N LEU A 484 33.51 -0.59 3.38
CA LEU A 484 34.41 0.29 4.13
C LEU A 484 35.81 0.42 3.50
N ARG A 485 36.15 -0.46 2.55
CA ARG A 485 37.42 -0.40 1.83
C ARG A 485 37.46 0.76 0.84
N LYS A 486 36.30 1.25 0.42
CA LYS A 486 36.18 2.38 -0.51
C LYS A 486 36.43 3.70 0.22
N ALA A 487 37.31 4.54 -0.32
CA ALA A 487 37.70 5.81 0.32
C ALA A 487 36.52 6.73 0.63
N ALA A 488 35.51 6.80 -0.26
CA ALA A 488 34.32 7.62 -0.07
C ALA A 488 33.49 7.23 1.16
N SER A 489 33.55 5.96 1.59
CA SER A 489 32.83 5.48 2.78
C SER A 489 33.31 6.14 4.07
N ARG A 490 34.53 6.73 4.10
CA ARG A 490 35.10 7.39 5.29
C ARG A 490 34.34 8.65 5.69
N ASN A 491 33.66 9.29 4.73
CA ASN A 491 32.91 10.53 4.93
C ASN A 491 31.44 10.27 5.34
N LEU A 492 31.01 9.00 5.39
CA LEU A 492 29.67 8.63 5.82
C LEU A 492 29.56 8.71 7.35
N ALA A 493 28.45 9.29 7.81
CA ALA A 493 28.11 9.41 9.23
C ALA A 493 26.60 9.34 9.43
N PHE A 494 26.18 8.75 10.55
CA PHE A 494 24.81 8.84 11.06
C PHE A 494 24.68 9.96 12.09
N TYR A 495 25.76 10.25 12.83
CA TYR A 495 25.75 11.28 13.87
C TYR A 495 27.16 11.86 14.14
N PRO A 496 27.30 13.16 14.48
CA PRO A 496 26.27 14.19 14.36
C PRO A 496 25.84 14.38 12.90
N PRO A 497 24.63 14.93 12.63
CA PRO A 497 24.26 15.33 11.29
C PRO A 497 25.30 16.28 10.70
N HIS A 498 25.38 16.31 9.36
CA HIS A 498 26.26 17.23 8.66
C HIS A 498 25.92 18.69 9.02
N GLU A 499 26.93 19.59 9.05
CA GLU A 499 26.74 20.99 9.48
C GLU A 499 25.68 21.73 8.64
N ASP A 500 25.62 21.46 7.33
CA ASP A 500 24.61 22.00 6.41
C ASP A 500 23.23 21.31 6.45
N TYR A 501 22.99 20.38 7.38
CA TYR A 501 21.74 19.64 7.45
C TYR A 501 20.57 20.53 7.89
N THR A 502 19.52 20.62 7.05
CA THR A 502 18.35 21.49 7.27
C THR A 502 17.02 20.78 7.02
N TRP A 503 17.04 19.45 6.86
CA TRP A 503 15.86 18.64 6.56
C TRP A 503 15.23 18.09 7.84
N ALA A 504 14.15 17.31 7.71
CA ALA A 504 13.49 16.64 8.84
C ALA A 504 14.48 15.78 9.65
N PHE A 505 14.39 15.81 10.97
CA PHE A 505 15.32 15.08 11.84
C PHE A 505 14.90 13.61 11.99
N ASP A 506 15.41 12.79 11.07
CA ASP A 506 15.04 11.38 10.90
C ASP A 506 16.29 10.59 10.50
N ASP A 507 16.49 9.39 11.05
CA ASP A 507 17.75 8.65 10.89
C ASP A 507 18.04 8.23 9.44
N ILE A 508 17.00 7.89 8.67
CA ILE A 508 17.14 7.47 7.27
C ILE A 508 17.37 8.68 6.34
N ILE A 509 16.74 9.82 6.62
CA ILE A 509 16.92 11.06 5.85
C ILE A 509 18.30 11.68 6.15
N VAL A 510 18.71 11.71 7.42
CA VAL A 510 20.04 12.21 7.83
C VAL A 510 21.14 11.39 7.17
N PHE A 511 21.04 10.06 7.18
CA PHE A 511 22.03 9.20 6.54
C PHE A 511 22.04 9.36 5.01
N ALA A 512 20.88 9.49 4.37
CA ALA A 512 20.78 9.76 2.94
C ALA A 512 21.46 11.08 2.55
N PHE A 513 21.27 12.12 3.38
CA PHE A 513 21.97 13.40 3.20
C PHE A 513 23.48 13.26 3.38
N SER A 514 23.94 12.51 4.40
CA SER A 514 25.37 12.21 4.58
C SER A 514 25.97 11.53 3.34
N CYS A 515 25.28 10.54 2.78
CA CYS A 515 25.70 9.89 1.54
C CYS A 515 25.78 10.89 0.38
N LYS A 516 24.78 11.76 0.24
CA LYS A 516 24.76 12.80 -0.80
C LYS A 516 25.94 13.78 -0.67
N GLN A 517 26.22 14.28 0.53
CA GLN A 517 27.34 15.21 0.77
C GLN A 517 28.70 14.54 0.58
N ALA A 518 28.80 13.24 0.84
CA ALA A 518 29.99 12.44 0.57
C ALA A 518 30.13 12.02 -0.91
N GLU A 519 29.23 12.45 -1.80
CA GLU A 519 29.14 12.03 -3.19
C GLU A 519 29.03 10.49 -3.36
N VAL A 520 28.37 9.83 -2.40
CA VAL A 520 28.14 8.39 -2.38
C VAL A 520 26.72 8.07 -2.85
N GLN A 521 26.63 7.38 -3.99
CA GLN A 521 25.37 6.86 -4.49
C GLN A 521 24.96 5.59 -3.75
N MET A 522 23.72 5.58 -3.25
CA MET A 522 23.08 4.37 -2.69
C MET A 522 22.41 3.54 -3.79
N TYR A 523 22.31 2.24 -3.56
CA TYR A 523 21.73 1.28 -4.50
C TYR A 523 20.76 0.32 -3.83
N VAL A 524 19.72 -0.09 -4.56
CA VAL A 524 18.84 -1.20 -4.18
C VAL A 524 18.95 -2.33 -5.20
N CYS A 525 19.12 -3.57 -4.74
CA CYS A 525 19.21 -4.76 -5.59
C CYS A 525 17.95 -5.61 -5.46
N ASN A 526 17.29 -5.93 -6.58
CA ASN A 526 16.09 -6.78 -6.60
C ASN A 526 16.25 -8.02 -7.50
N LYS A 527 17.49 -8.38 -7.86
CA LYS A 527 17.80 -9.55 -8.71
C LYS A 527 17.33 -10.87 -8.12
N GLU A 528 17.22 -10.93 -6.80
CA GLU A 528 16.75 -12.11 -6.05
C GLU A 528 15.59 -11.73 -5.13
N MET A 529 14.92 -12.76 -4.62
CA MET A 529 14.00 -12.63 -3.48
C MET A 529 14.84 -12.67 -2.20
N TYR A 530 15.09 -11.51 -1.58
CA TYR A 530 15.97 -11.43 -0.42
C TYR A 530 15.24 -11.66 0.91
N GLY A 531 14.06 -11.09 1.08
CA GLY A 531 13.36 -11.10 2.36
C GLY A 531 12.17 -10.16 2.41
N PHE A 532 11.65 -9.96 3.61
CA PHE A 532 10.44 -9.17 3.88
C PHE A 532 10.67 -8.15 5.01
N LEU A 533 9.86 -7.10 5.03
CA LEU A 533 9.82 -6.13 6.12
C LEU A 533 8.37 -5.74 6.49
N PRO A 534 8.09 -5.41 7.77
CA PRO A 534 6.81 -4.84 8.17
C PRO A 534 6.63 -3.42 7.64
N VAL A 535 5.37 -3.00 7.58
CA VAL A 535 5.02 -1.60 7.37
C VAL A 535 5.03 -0.90 8.73
N PRO A 536 5.70 0.26 8.88
CA PRO A 536 5.71 1.01 10.13
C PRO A 536 4.30 1.30 10.64
N LEU A 537 4.11 1.13 11.95
CA LEU A 537 2.87 1.48 12.62
C LEU A 537 2.81 2.97 13.00
N ARG A 538 1.60 3.47 13.26
CA ARG A 538 1.35 4.85 13.70
C ARG A 538 1.94 5.10 15.09
N SER A 539 2.25 6.36 15.41
CA SER A 539 2.87 6.77 16.69
C SER A 539 2.15 6.28 17.94
N HIS A 540 0.81 6.26 17.93
CA HIS A 540 -0.05 5.83 19.04
C HIS A 540 -0.27 4.31 19.10
N SER A 541 0.35 3.53 18.21
CA SER A 541 0.18 2.08 18.18
C SER A 541 0.88 1.43 19.36
N THR A 542 0.32 0.31 19.82
CA THR A 542 0.83 -0.44 20.97
C THR A 542 1.83 -1.51 20.53
N LEU A 543 2.58 -2.07 21.47
CA LEU A 543 3.43 -3.24 21.21
C LEU A 543 2.64 -4.49 20.79
N GLN A 544 1.38 -4.59 21.22
CA GLN A 544 0.49 -5.66 20.75
C GLN A 544 0.16 -5.47 19.26
N ASP A 545 -0.07 -4.23 18.81
CA ASP A 545 -0.28 -3.94 17.40
C ASP A 545 0.96 -4.31 16.57
N GLU A 546 2.17 -4.03 17.10
CA GLU A 546 3.44 -4.44 16.47
C GLU A 546 3.55 -5.95 16.33
N ALA A 547 3.26 -6.69 17.41
CA ALA A 547 3.31 -8.15 17.40
C ALA A 547 2.30 -8.75 16.40
N GLU A 548 1.07 -8.23 16.35
CA GLU A 548 0.05 -8.66 15.39
C GLU A 548 0.44 -8.29 13.94
N SER A 549 1.06 -7.12 13.72
CA SER A 549 1.58 -6.67 12.41
C SER A 549 2.74 -7.55 11.92
N PHE A 550 3.73 -7.80 12.77
CA PHE A 550 4.87 -8.65 12.44
C PHE A 550 4.46 -10.10 12.19
N MET A 551 3.54 -10.64 12.99
CA MET A 551 2.94 -11.96 12.74
C MET A 551 2.29 -12.00 11.35
N HIS A 552 1.58 -10.95 10.93
CA HIS A 552 1.00 -10.90 9.59
C HIS A 552 2.07 -10.94 8.48
N VAL A 553 3.23 -10.30 8.65
CA VAL A 553 4.36 -10.44 7.70
C VAL A 553 4.80 -11.90 7.59
N GLN A 554 4.91 -12.63 8.71
CA GLN A 554 5.24 -14.06 8.70
C GLN A 554 4.20 -14.89 7.93
N LEU A 555 2.91 -14.56 8.06
CA LEU A 555 1.83 -15.21 7.31
C LEU A 555 1.91 -14.91 5.81
N GLU A 556 2.29 -13.70 5.42
CA GLU A 556 2.47 -13.32 4.01
C GLU A 556 3.67 -14.04 3.37
N VAL A 557 4.78 -14.21 4.11
CA VAL A 557 5.91 -15.04 3.66
C VAL A 557 5.43 -16.43 3.25
N MET A 558 4.55 -17.02 4.05
CA MET A 558 4.04 -18.38 3.85
C MET A 558 3.15 -18.57 2.63
N VAL A 559 2.73 -17.50 1.95
CA VAL A 559 1.96 -17.60 0.71
C VAL A 559 2.80 -18.21 -0.41
N LYS A 560 4.09 -17.83 -0.49
CA LYS A 560 5.01 -18.26 -1.56
C LYS A 560 6.27 -18.99 -1.05
N HIS A 561 6.53 -18.95 0.24
CA HIS A 561 7.72 -19.53 0.86
C HIS A 561 7.34 -20.46 2.03
N PRO A 562 8.24 -21.34 2.47
CA PRO A 562 8.06 -22.07 3.72
C PRO A 562 7.95 -21.11 4.93
N PRO A 563 7.38 -21.57 6.06
CA PRO A 563 7.33 -20.78 7.28
C PRO A 563 8.72 -20.33 7.74
N ALA A 564 8.82 -19.10 8.23
CA ALA A 564 10.02 -18.63 8.89
C ALA A 564 10.12 -19.29 10.29
N GLU A 565 10.99 -20.28 10.41
CA GLU A 565 11.15 -21.03 11.65
C GLU A 565 11.88 -20.20 12.72
N PRO A 566 11.40 -20.21 13.98
CA PRO A 566 12.13 -19.61 15.08
C PRO A 566 13.53 -20.20 15.23
N SER A 567 14.48 -19.40 15.71
CA SER A 567 15.82 -19.89 15.95
C SER A 567 15.79 -21.02 17.00
N ARG A 568 16.46 -22.13 16.71
CA ARG A 568 16.68 -23.24 17.69
C ARG A 568 17.45 -22.82 18.95
N PHE A 569 17.97 -21.60 18.97
CA PHE A 569 18.77 -21.02 20.04
C PHE A 569 17.98 -20.10 20.97
N VAL A 570 16.67 -19.94 20.75
CA VAL A 570 15.79 -19.18 21.64
C VAL A 570 14.60 -20.00 22.09
N SER A 571 14.15 -19.75 23.32
CA SER A 571 12.93 -20.35 23.85
C SER A 571 11.71 -19.67 23.24
N VAL A 572 10.89 -20.44 22.53
CA VAL A 572 9.62 -19.94 21.98
C VAL A 572 8.51 -20.14 23.02
N PRO A 573 7.75 -19.08 23.37
CA PRO A 573 6.62 -19.20 24.27
C PRO A 573 5.60 -20.25 23.78
N THR A 574 5.02 -20.99 24.72
CA THR A 574 3.94 -21.93 24.39
C THR A 574 2.68 -21.15 24.05
N LYS A 575 2.22 -21.31 22.81
CA LYS A 575 0.95 -20.75 22.36
C LYS A 575 -0.23 -21.46 23.03
N MET A 576 -1.30 -20.73 23.29
CA MET A 576 -2.52 -21.20 23.96
C MET A 576 -3.75 -21.02 23.05
N PRO A 577 -3.94 -21.88 22.03
CA PRO A 577 -4.99 -21.70 21.04
C PRO A 577 -6.40 -21.79 21.64
N ASP A 578 -7.27 -20.86 21.21
CA ASP A 578 -8.68 -20.80 21.60
C ASP A 578 -9.60 -20.82 20.37
N LYS A 579 -10.92 -20.96 20.59
CA LYS A 579 -11.92 -20.97 19.52
C LYS A 579 -12.57 -19.60 19.29
N MET A 580 -12.00 -18.50 19.78
CA MET A 580 -12.49 -17.12 19.64
C MET A 580 -13.94 -16.91 20.12
N GLY A 581 -14.42 -17.78 21.01
CA GLY A 581 -15.80 -17.80 21.49
C GLY A 581 -16.78 -18.56 20.59
N PHE A 582 -16.35 -19.17 19.48
CA PHE A 582 -17.14 -20.12 18.69
C PHE A 582 -17.22 -21.50 19.36
N ASP A 583 -18.30 -22.23 19.13
CA ASP A 583 -18.43 -23.61 19.64
C ASP A 583 -17.44 -24.55 18.95
N GLU A 584 -17.26 -24.35 17.64
CA GLU A 584 -16.27 -25.03 16.84
C GLU A 584 -15.72 -24.13 15.72
N VAL A 585 -14.43 -24.31 15.44
CA VAL A 585 -13.76 -23.71 14.28
C VAL A 585 -13.30 -24.86 13.40
N PHE A 586 -13.82 -24.93 12.18
CA PHE A 586 -13.52 -25.98 11.21
C PHE A 586 -12.53 -25.48 10.17
N MET A 587 -11.63 -26.36 9.73
CA MET A 587 -10.80 -26.13 8.56
C MET A 587 -10.95 -27.30 7.59
N ILE A 588 -11.46 -27.01 6.40
CA ILE A 588 -11.67 -27.96 5.30
C ILE A 588 -10.36 -28.10 4.55
N ASN A 589 -9.90 -29.33 4.36
CA ASN A 589 -8.74 -29.61 3.51
C ASN A 589 -8.79 -31.01 2.93
N LEU A 590 -8.42 -31.13 1.67
CA LEU A 590 -8.24 -32.42 1.01
C LEU A 590 -7.03 -33.15 1.60
N LYS A 591 -7.21 -34.42 1.98
CA LYS A 591 -6.15 -35.24 2.59
C LYS A 591 -4.84 -35.30 1.80
N ARG A 592 -4.92 -35.24 0.47
CA ARG A 592 -3.75 -35.24 -0.43
C ARG A 592 -3.03 -33.89 -0.52
N ARG A 593 -3.64 -32.78 -0.10
CA ARG A 593 -3.06 -31.41 -0.12
C ARG A 593 -2.36 -31.11 1.21
N GLN A 594 -1.31 -31.87 1.51
CA GLN A 594 -0.49 -31.67 2.71
C GLN A 594 0.21 -30.31 2.69
N ASP A 595 0.61 -29.84 1.49
CA ASP A 595 1.18 -28.52 1.25
C ASP A 595 0.29 -27.38 1.81
N ARG A 596 -1.00 -27.39 1.46
CA ARG A 596 -1.96 -26.37 1.94
C ARG A 596 -2.31 -26.57 3.40
N ARG A 597 -2.41 -27.83 3.84
CA ARG A 597 -2.71 -28.21 5.22
C ARG A 597 -1.66 -27.66 6.19
N GLU A 598 -0.39 -27.93 5.92
CA GLU A 598 0.71 -27.54 6.80
C GLU A 598 0.79 -26.01 6.90
N ARG A 599 0.73 -25.32 5.76
CA ARG A 599 0.69 -23.84 5.71
C ARG A 599 -0.45 -23.28 6.55
N MET A 600 -1.68 -23.76 6.33
CA MET A 600 -2.86 -23.22 7.00
C MET A 600 -2.90 -23.57 8.49
N LEU A 601 -2.48 -24.78 8.89
CA LEU A 601 -2.37 -25.16 10.31
C LEU A 601 -1.33 -24.29 11.03
N TRP A 602 -0.20 -24.01 10.39
CA TRP A 602 0.81 -23.12 10.95
C TRP A 602 0.26 -21.68 11.05
N ALA A 603 -0.46 -21.19 10.03
CA ALA A 603 -1.09 -19.86 10.06
C ALA A 603 -2.14 -19.71 11.18
N LEU A 604 -2.92 -20.76 11.45
CA LEU A 604 -3.89 -20.79 12.55
C LEU A 604 -3.20 -20.93 13.91
N TRP A 605 -2.15 -21.76 14.01
CA TRP A 605 -1.31 -21.85 15.21
C TRP A 605 -0.63 -20.51 15.52
N ALA A 606 -0.15 -19.80 14.50
CA ALA A 606 0.52 -18.52 14.62
C ALA A 606 -0.38 -17.50 15.34
N GLN A 607 -1.66 -17.48 14.97
CA GLN A 607 -2.71 -16.62 15.50
C GLN A 607 -3.40 -17.18 16.77
N GLU A 608 -2.92 -18.30 17.31
CA GLU A 608 -3.52 -18.98 18.47
C GLU A 608 -4.99 -19.33 18.26
N ILE A 609 -5.32 -19.85 17.07
CA ILE A 609 -6.67 -20.30 16.72
C ILE A 609 -6.70 -21.83 16.79
N LYS A 610 -7.46 -22.35 17.75
CA LYS A 610 -7.75 -23.78 17.87
C LYS A 610 -8.75 -24.18 16.80
N VAL A 611 -8.35 -25.12 15.97
CA VAL A 611 -9.16 -25.59 14.83
C VAL A 611 -9.36 -27.10 14.87
N ARG A 612 -10.50 -27.56 14.34
CA ARG A 612 -10.76 -28.95 14.01
C ARG A 612 -10.59 -29.14 12.50
N LEU A 613 -9.60 -29.93 12.12
CA LEU A 613 -9.41 -30.36 10.74
C LEU A 613 -10.58 -31.25 10.30
N VAL A 614 -11.16 -30.93 9.14
CA VAL A 614 -12.19 -31.70 8.45
C VAL A 614 -11.57 -32.24 7.16
N GLU A 615 -11.45 -33.57 7.06
CA GLU A 615 -11.03 -34.19 5.80
C GLU A 615 -12.11 -33.91 4.73
N ALA A 616 -11.75 -33.09 3.74
CA ALA A 616 -12.64 -32.74 2.65
C ALA A 616 -12.97 -33.97 1.79
N VAL A 617 -14.19 -33.99 1.24
CA VAL A 617 -14.62 -35.04 0.31
C VAL A 617 -13.85 -34.91 -0.99
N ASP A 618 -13.05 -35.93 -1.29
CA ASP A 618 -12.31 -35.99 -2.54
C ASP A 618 -13.23 -36.41 -3.69
N GLY A 619 -13.81 -35.41 -4.36
CA GLY A 619 -14.64 -35.62 -5.53
C GLY A 619 -13.98 -36.48 -6.62
N LYS A 620 -12.67 -36.30 -6.86
CA LYS A 620 -11.94 -37.08 -7.88
C LYS A 620 -11.91 -38.58 -7.55
N ALA A 621 -11.99 -38.94 -6.27
CA ALA A 621 -12.01 -40.32 -5.81
C ALA A 621 -13.42 -40.93 -5.76
N MET A 622 -14.49 -40.14 -5.97
CA MET A 622 -15.86 -40.64 -5.96
C MET A 622 -16.21 -41.36 -7.27
N ASN A 623 -16.88 -42.51 -7.19
CA ASN A 623 -17.46 -43.19 -8.34
C ASN A 623 -18.96 -42.91 -8.50
N THR A 624 -19.51 -43.19 -9.68
CA THR A 624 -20.93 -42.93 -10.00
C THR A 624 -21.90 -43.60 -9.03
N SER A 625 -21.63 -44.84 -8.61
CA SER A 625 -22.48 -45.57 -7.66
C SER A 625 -22.56 -44.90 -6.29
N GLN A 626 -21.48 -44.28 -5.82
CA GLN A 626 -21.47 -43.49 -4.57
C GLN A 626 -22.30 -42.22 -4.70
N VAL A 627 -22.22 -41.53 -5.84
CA VAL A 627 -23.03 -40.33 -6.14
C VAL A 627 -24.52 -40.69 -6.18
N GLU A 628 -24.87 -41.78 -6.84
CA GLU A 628 -26.24 -42.31 -6.89
C GLU A 628 -26.76 -42.73 -5.51
N ALA A 629 -25.92 -43.42 -4.72
CA ALA A 629 -26.29 -43.84 -3.36
C ALA A 629 -26.56 -42.66 -2.41
N LEU A 630 -25.92 -41.51 -2.64
CA LEU A 630 -26.16 -40.27 -1.90
C LEU A 630 -27.40 -39.50 -2.41
N GLY A 631 -28.08 -40.01 -3.44
CA GLY A 631 -29.26 -39.39 -4.03
C GLY A 631 -28.94 -38.06 -4.73
N ILE A 632 -27.70 -37.89 -5.19
CA ILE A 632 -27.24 -36.63 -5.75
C ILE A 632 -27.77 -36.48 -7.16
N GLN A 633 -28.54 -35.42 -7.39
CA GLN A 633 -29.08 -35.05 -8.69
C GLN A 633 -28.71 -33.60 -8.96
N MET A 634 -28.15 -33.34 -10.13
CA MET A 634 -27.85 -31.98 -10.55
C MET A 634 -29.13 -31.19 -10.82
N LEU A 635 -29.07 -29.89 -10.55
CA LEU A 635 -30.13 -28.98 -10.97
C LEU A 635 -30.30 -29.04 -12.50
N PRO A 636 -31.50 -29.36 -13.03
CA PRO A 636 -31.74 -29.39 -14.47
C PRO A 636 -31.43 -28.04 -15.12
N GLY A 637 -30.64 -28.06 -16.19
CA GLY A 637 -30.29 -26.84 -16.93
C GLY A 637 -29.18 -25.99 -16.31
N TYR A 638 -28.59 -26.41 -15.18
CA TYR A 638 -27.38 -25.75 -14.68
C TYR A 638 -26.22 -25.94 -15.66
N GLN A 639 -25.56 -24.83 -15.97
CA GLN A 639 -24.28 -24.78 -16.64
C GLN A 639 -23.42 -23.77 -15.90
N ASP A 640 -22.21 -24.18 -15.57
CA ASP A 640 -21.17 -23.30 -15.05
C ASP A 640 -21.11 -22.04 -15.93
N PRO A 641 -21.23 -20.84 -15.34
CA PRO A 641 -21.29 -19.61 -16.11
C PRO A 641 -20.06 -19.42 -17.01
N TYR A 642 -18.88 -19.81 -16.54
CA TYR A 642 -17.61 -19.52 -17.21
C TYR A 642 -17.33 -20.43 -18.40
N HIS A 643 -17.66 -21.71 -18.27
CA HIS A 643 -17.27 -22.75 -19.20
C HIS A 643 -18.45 -23.39 -19.93
N GLY A 644 -19.69 -23.09 -19.53
CA GLY A 644 -20.90 -23.67 -20.14
C GLY A 644 -21.01 -25.18 -19.90
N ARG A 645 -20.39 -25.69 -18.83
CA ARG A 645 -20.31 -27.13 -18.52
C ARG A 645 -21.15 -27.50 -17.29
N PRO A 646 -21.54 -28.77 -17.12
CA PRO A 646 -22.10 -29.25 -15.85
C PRO A 646 -21.06 -29.22 -14.70
N LEU A 647 -21.50 -29.55 -13.46
CA LEU A 647 -20.59 -29.64 -12.31
C LEU A 647 -19.43 -30.61 -12.59
N THR A 648 -18.26 -30.29 -12.08
CA THR A 648 -17.17 -31.26 -11.94
C THR A 648 -17.37 -32.12 -10.69
N LYS A 649 -16.66 -33.25 -10.64
CA LYS A 649 -16.55 -34.03 -9.41
C LYS A 649 -15.92 -33.23 -8.27
N GLY A 650 -14.97 -32.34 -8.56
CA GLY A 650 -14.30 -31.51 -7.56
C GLY A 650 -15.25 -30.50 -6.91
N GLU A 651 -16.10 -29.83 -7.70
CA GLU A 651 -17.17 -28.93 -7.20
C GLU A 651 -18.16 -29.70 -6.33
N LEU A 652 -18.51 -30.92 -6.73
CA LEU A 652 -19.31 -31.86 -5.93
C LEU A 652 -18.64 -32.18 -4.58
N GLY A 653 -17.34 -32.48 -4.57
CA GLY A 653 -16.57 -32.75 -3.35
C GLY A 653 -16.48 -31.53 -2.42
N CYS A 654 -16.26 -30.35 -2.96
CA CYS A 654 -16.27 -29.08 -2.22
C CYS A 654 -17.63 -28.88 -1.52
N PHE A 655 -18.74 -28.97 -2.26
CA PHE A 655 -20.08 -28.82 -1.68
C PHE A 655 -20.35 -29.86 -0.58
N LEU A 656 -20.04 -31.13 -0.81
CA LEU A 656 -20.26 -32.19 0.19
C LEU A 656 -19.45 -31.96 1.46
N SER A 657 -18.27 -31.35 1.36
CA SER A 657 -17.45 -30.99 2.52
C SER A 657 -18.14 -29.96 3.41
N HIS A 658 -18.71 -28.90 2.83
CA HIS A 658 -19.52 -27.92 3.58
C HIS A 658 -20.82 -28.52 4.10
N TYR A 659 -21.51 -29.33 3.28
CA TYR A 659 -22.76 -30.00 3.67
C TYR A 659 -22.58 -30.88 4.92
N ASN A 660 -21.47 -31.62 4.99
CA ASN A 660 -21.14 -32.44 6.16
C ASN A 660 -20.90 -31.60 7.42
N ILE A 661 -20.30 -30.42 7.28
CA ILE A 661 -20.16 -29.47 8.40
C ILE A 661 -21.53 -28.95 8.84
N TRP A 662 -22.42 -28.58 7.91
CA TRP A 662 -23.77 -28.14 8.28
C TRP A 662 -24.54 -29.23 9.02
N LYS A 663 -24.44 -30.48 8.57
CA LYS A 663 -24.99 -31.63 9.29
C LYS A 663 -24.44 -31.73 10.71
N GLU A 664 -23.12 -31.67 10.86
CA GLU A 664 -22.49 -31.77 12.17
C GLU A 664 -22.90 -30.62 13.11
N VAL A 665 -22.99 -29.39 12.60
CA VAL A 665 -23.50 -28.23 13.34
C VAL A 665 -24.90 -28.50 13.88
N VAL A 666 -25.79 -29.06 13.06
CA VAL A 666 -27.16 -29.39 13.47
C VAL A 666 -27.22 -30.56 14.44
N GLU A 667 -26.50 -31.64 14.16
CA GLU A 667 -26.47 -32.87 14.98
C GLU A 667 -25.91 -32.61 16.37
N LYS A 668 -24.85 -31.79 16.48
CA LYS A 668 -24.24 -31.41 17.76
C LYS A 668 -24.89 -30.19 18.42
N GLY A 669 -25.80 -29.50 17.71
CA GLY A 669 -26.47 -28.30 18.21
C GLY A 669 -25.53 -27.10 18.42
N LEU A 670 -24.47 -26.98 17.62
CA LEU A 670 -23.50 -25.88 17.70
C LEU A 670 -24.20 -24.56 17.33
N LYS A 671 -24.18 -23.58 18.23
CA LYS A 671 -24.90 -22.31 18.08
C LYS A 671 -24.26 -21.41 17.05
N LYS A 672 -22.93 -21.30 17.08
CA LYS A 672 -22.14 -20.53 16.11
C LYS A 672 -20.83 -21.25 15.82
N SER A 673 -20.54 -21.42 14.54
CA SER A 673 -19.34 -22.10 14.07
C SER A 673 -18.65 -21.28 12.98
N LEU A 674 -17.32 -21.37 12.95
CA LEU A 674 -16.48 -20.75 11.93
C LEU A 674 -15.95 -21.83 11.00
N VAL A 675 -15.98 -21.58 9.69
CA VAL A 675 -15.46 -22.50 8.67
C VAL A 675 -14.40 -21.78 7.84
N PHE A 676 -13.23 -22.42 7.69
CA PHE A 676 -12.15 -22.01 6.80
C PHE A 676 -11.90 -23.06 5.71
N GLU A 677 -11.57 -22.62 4.51
CA GLU A 677 -10.87 -23.42 3.49
C GLU A 677 -9.34 -23.33 3.67
N ASP A 678 -8.59 -24.08 2.86
CA ASP A 678 -7.13 -24.26 3.01
C ASP A 678 -6.26 -23.34 2.15
N ASP A 679 -6.87 -22.56 1.24
CA ASP A 679 -6.22 -21.73 0.24
C ASP A 679 -6.50 -20.23 0.40
N LEU A 680 -6.71 -19.80 1.65
CA LEU A 680 -6.84 -18.39 2.02
C LEU A 680 -5.59 -17.82 2.74
N ARG A 681 -5.48 -16.49 2.73
CA ARG A 681 -4.57 -15.67 3.54
C ARG A 681 -5.39 -14.69 4.39
N PHE A 682 -4.83 -14.29 5.53
CA PHE A 682 -5.51 -13.47 6.53
C PHE A 682 -5.15 -11.99 6.39
N GLU A 683 -6.13 -11.12 6.60
CA GLU A 683 -5.90 -9.69 6.75
C GLU A 683 -5.22 -9.36 8.10
N ILE A 684 -4.49 -8.24 8.17
CA ILE A 684 -3.88 -7.75 9.42
C ILE A 684 -4.94 -7.61 10.51
N PHE A 685 -4.57 -7.96 11.73
CA PHE A 685 -5.45 -7.95 12.91
C PHE A 685 -6.70 -8.86 12.80
N PHE A 686 -6.68 -9.88 11.94
CA PHE A 686 -7.81 -10.79 11.67
C PHE A 686 -8.56 -11.25 12.93
N LYS A 687 -7.87 -11.94 13.86
CA LYS A 687 -8.48 -12.52 15.07
C LYS A 687 -9.20 -11.45 15.89
N ARG A 688 -8.53 -10.32 16.15
CA ARG A 688 -9.05 -9.18 16.91
C ARG A 688 -10.25 -8.53 16.22
N ARG A 689 -10.16 -8.30 14.90
CA ARG A 689 -11.24 -7.71 14.09
C ARG A 689 -12.47 -8.60 14.07
N LEU A 690 -12.30 -9.91 13.86
CA LEU A 690 -13.41 -10.88 13.90
C LEU A 690 -14.07 -10.94 15.27
N MET A 691 -13.28 -10.99 16.35
CA MET A 691 -13.81 -11.03 17.71
C MET A 691 -14.56 -9.73 18.08
N ASN A 692 -14.09 -8.57 17.61
CA ASN A 692 -14.80 -7.30 17.80
C ASN A 692 -16.13 -7.31 17.03
N LEU A 693 -16.13 -7.74 15.77
CA LEU A 693 -17.33 -7.85 14.96
C LEU A 693 -18.37 -8.78 15.62
N MET A 694 -17.96 -9.97 16.05
CA MET A 694 -18.88 -10.91 16.70
C MET A 694 -19.45 -10.37 18.01
N ARG A 695 -18.68 -9.57 18.76
CA ARG A 695 -19.17 -8.86 19.96
C ARG A 695 -20.20 -7.79 19.61
N ASP A 696 -20.00 -7.05 18.52
CA ASP A 696 -20.96 -6.05 18.05
C ASP A 696 -22.26 -6.71 17.56
N VAL A 697 -22.14 -7.81 16.81
CA VAL A 697 -23.29 -8.64 16.36
C VAL A 697 -24.11 -9.14 17.55
N GLU A 698 -23.45 -9.62 18.61
CA GLU A 698 -24.12 -10.06 19.85
C GLU A 698 -24.73 -8.89 20.64
N ARG A 699 -24.02 -7.75 20.73
CA ARG A 699 -24.51 -6.56 21.46
C ARG A 699 -25.77 -5.99 20.85
N GLU A 700 -25.83 -5.94 19.52
CA GLU A 700 -26.98 -5.39 18.79
C GLU A 700 -28.12 -6.40 18.60
N ASP A 701 -27.97 -7.63 19.11
CA ASP A 701 -28.92 -8.74 18.94
C ASP A 701 -29.32 -8.93 17.46
N LEU A 702 -28.32 -8.84 16.57
CA LEU A 702 -28.54 -8.96 15.14
C LEU A 702 -28.98 -10.40 14.82
N ASP A 703 -30.09 -10.54 14.11
CA ASP A 703 -30.57 -11.85 13.67
C ASP A 703 -29.91 -12.22 12.32
N TRP A 704 -28.93 -13.14 12.39
CA TRP A 704 -28.09 -13.59 11.28
C TRP A 704 -28.05 -15.12 11.17
N ASP A 705 -27.91 -15.62 9.93
CA ASP A 705 -27.73 -17.04 9.65
C ASP A 705 -26.31 -17.36 9.18
N LEU A 706 -25.73 -16.46 8.36
CA LEU A 706 -24.41 -16.62 7.75
C LEU A 706 -23.70 -15.26 7.67
N ILE A 707 -22.41 -15.22 8.01
CA ILE A 707 -21.56 -14.05 7.80
C ILE A 707 -20.37 -14.48 6.96
N ALA A 708 -20.31 -14.05 5.71
CA ALA A 708 -19.19 -14.29 4.82
C ALA A 708 -17.98 -13.43 5.22
N MET A 709 -16.77 -14.00 5.20
CA MET A 709 -15.53 -13.27 5.49
C MET A 709 -14.82 -12.77 4.24
N ASN A 710 -15.26 -13.29 3.09
CA ASN A 710 -14.86 -12.87 1.76
C ASN A 710 -16.13 -12.57 0.95
N THR A 711 -16.19 -11.40 0.33
CA THR A 711 -17.05 -11.14 -0.82
C THR A 711 -16.18 -10.61 -1.94
N SER A 712 -16.33 -11.15 -3.14
CA SER A 712 -15.60 -10.66 -4.32
C SER A 712 -16.12 -9.28 -4.70
N GLN A 713 -15.68 -8.22 -4.01
CA GLN A 713 -15.94 -6.87 -4.44
C GLN A 713 -15.20 -6.63 -5.76
N VAL A 714 -15.95 -6.28 -6.79
CA VAL A 714 -15.42 -5.81 -8.09
C VAL A 714 -14.47 -4.63 -7.90
N GLU A 715 -14.69 -3.83 -6.87
CA GLU A 715 -13.86 -2.67 -6.55
C GLU A 715 -12.45 -3.03 -6.07
N ALA A 716 -12.23 -4.24 -5.52
CA ALA A 716 -10.92 -4.68 -5.04
C ALA A 716 -9.88 -4.89 -6.16
N LEU A 717 -10.27 -4.82 -7.44
CA LEU A 717 -9.35 -4.86 -8.59
C LEU A 717 -8.95 -3.48 -9.12
N GLY A 718 -9.52 -2.37 -8.64
CA GLY A 718 -9.09 -1.02 -9.02
C GLY A 718 -9.20 -0.63 -10.51
N ILE A 719 -9.67 -1.47 -11.44
CA ILE A 719 -9.60 -1.14 -12.88
C ILE A 719 -10.76 -0.22 -13.33
N GLN A 720 -10.50 1.09 -13.39
CA GLN A 720 -11.20 2.03 -14.28
C GLN A 720 -10.47 2.11 -15.63
N MET A 721 -11.06 1.55 -16.69
CA MET A 721 -10.61 1.78 -18.07
C MET A 721 -11.08 3.16 -18.55
N LEU A 722 -10.13 4.04 -18.89
CA LEU A 722 -10.42 5.31 -19.57
C LEU A 722 -10.93 5.02 -21.01
N PRO A 723 -12.05 5.62 -21.47
CA PRO A 723 -12.49 5.49 -22.86
C PRO A 723 -11.42 6.03 -23.81
N GLY A 724 -10.91 5.18 -24.71
CA GLY A 724 -9.92 5.57 -25.74
C GLY A 724 -8.48 5.13 -25.50
N TYR A 725 -8.20 4.28 -24.50
CA TYR A 725 -6.84 3.75 -24.25
C TYR A 725 -6.29 2.98 -25.47
N GLN A 726 -5.22 3.50 -26.07
CA GLN A 726 -4.39 2.83 -27.07
C GLN A 726 -3.09 2.38 -26.40
N ASP A 727 -2.53 1.24 -26.83
CA ASP A 727 -1.27 0.72 -26.29
C ASP A 727 -0.14 1.77 -26.48
N PRO A 728 0.45 2.31 -25.40
CA PRO A 728 1.44 3.38 -25.48
C PRO A 728 2.73 3.00 -26.20
N TYR A 729 3.02 1.71 -26.42
CA TYR A 729 4.30 1.26 -27.01
C TYR A 729 4.22 0.99 -28.51
N HIS A 730 3.02 0.81 -29.05
CA HIS A 730 2.84 0.44 -30.47
C HIS A 730 1.88 1.34 -31.24
N GLY A 731 1.27 2.36 -30.60
CA GLY A 731 0.41 3.34 -31.28
C GLY A 731 -0.77 2.71 -32.01
N ARG A 732 -1.17 1.51 -31.61
CA ARG A 732 -2.24 0.73 -32.23
C ARG A 732 -3.28 0.30 -31.17
N PRO A 733 -4.54 0.11 -31.57
CA PRO A 733 -5.51 -0.54 -30.70
C PRO A 733 -4.97 -1.92 -30.25
N LEU A 734 -5.14 -2.26 -28.97
CA LEU A 734 -4.84 -3.59 -28.43
C LEU A 734 -5.35 -4.67 -29.39
N THR A 735 -4.51 -5.65 -29.75
CA THR A 735 -4.92 -6.69 -30.70
C THR A 735 -6.09 -7.49 -30.12
N LYS A 736 -6.94 -8.09 -30.98
CA LYS A 736 -8.07 -8.93 -30.53
C LYS A 736 -7.66 -10.04 -29.55
N GLY A 737 -6.38 -10.45 -29.54
CA GLY A 737 -5.82 -11.42 -28.59
C GLY A 737 -5.48 -10.82 -27.22
N GLU A 738 -4.91 -9.61 -27.18
CA GLU A 738 -4.57 -8.87 -25.94
C GLU A 738 -5.82 -8.33 -25.28
N LEU A 739 -6.70 -7.71 -26.08
CA LEU A 739 -8.05 -7.33 -25.68
C LEU A 739 -8.87 -8.57 -25.28
N GLY A 740 -8.63 -9.71 -25.94
CA GLY A 740 -9.29 -10.99 -25.65
C GLY A 740 -8.84 -11.62 -24.33
N CYS A 741 -7.59 -11.44 -23.88
CA CYS A 741 -7.15 -11.93 -22.56
C CYS A 741 -7.58 -11.00 -21.43
N PHE A 742 -7.51 -9.68 -21.63
CA PHE A 742 -7.87 -8.68 -20.62
C PHE A 742 -9.40 -8.51 -20.47
N LEU A 743 -10.15 -8.50 -21.58
CA LEU A 743 -11.61 -8.35 -21.56
C LEU A 743 -12.39 -9.68 -21.44
N SER A 744 -11.83 -10.84 -21.78
CA SER A 744 -12.59 -12.09 -21.58
C SER A 744 -12.83 -12.38 -20.10
N HIS A 745 -11.90 -12.00 -19.22
CA HIS A 745 -12.13 -12.10 -17.78
C HIS A 745 -12.89 -10.89 -17.22
N TYR A 746 -12.69 -9.67 -17.72
CA TYR A 746 -13.34 -8.47 -17.14
C TYR A 746 -14.75 -8.19 -17.69
N ASN A 747 -14.99 -8.28 -19.02
CA ASN A 747 -16.30 -7.94 -19.60
C ASN A 747 -17.34 -9.06 -19.41
N ILE A 748 -16.94 -10.34 -19.41
CA ILE A 748 -17.84 -11.45 -19.04
C ILE A 748 -18.27 -11.29 -17.57
N TRP A 749 -17.38 -10.77 -16.72
CA TRP A 749 -17.60 -10.57 -15.29
C TRP A 749 -18.47 -9.33 -15.02
N LYS A 750 -18.19 -8.21 -15.70
CA LYS A 750 -18.96 -6.95 -15.61
C LYS A 750 -20.34 -6.99 -16.26
N GLU A 751 -20.51 -7.64 -17.42
CA GLU A 751 -21.83 -7.73 -18.09
C GLU A 751 -22.80 -8.69 -17.37
N ARG A 752 -22.28 -9.62 -16.54
CA ARG A 752 -23.09 -10.55 -15.72
C ARG A 752 -23.32 -10.08 -14.29
N MET A 753 -22.43 -9.24 -13.74
CA MET A 753 -22.60 -8.61 -12.44
C MET A 753 -23.48 -7.36 -12.60
N GLN A 754 -24.79 -7.52 -12.40
CA GLN A 754 -25.73 -6.40 -12.19
C GLN A 754 -25.49 -5.66 -10.85
N VAL A 755 -24.23 -5.46 -10.44
CA VAL A 755 -23.91 -4.73 -9.21
C VAL A 755 -23.67 -3.27 -9.58
N GLU A 756 -24.77 -2.54 -9.81
CA GLU A 756 -24.75 -1.09 -10.06
C GLU A 756 -24.77 -0.27 -8.75
N HIS A 757 -24.72 -0.90 -7.56
CA HIS A 757 -24.95 -0.23 -6.28
C HIS A 757 -23.95 -0.66 -5.18
N PRO A 758 -23.48 0.28 -4.33
CA PRO A 758 -22.67 -0.06 -3.16
C PRO A 758 -23.46 -0.95 -2.18
N GLU A 759 -22.78 -1.94 -1.58
CA GLU A 759 -23.38 -2.86 -0.62
C GLU A 759 -23.96 -2.09 0.57
N LYS A 760 -25.15 -2.48 1.01
CA LYS A 760 -25.90 -1.74 2.03
C LYS A 760 -25.36 -2.07 3.42
N ALA A 761 -24.81 -1.06 4.10
CA ALA A 761 -24.34 -1.20 5.48
C ALA A 761 -25.44 -1.68 6.43
N VAL A 762 -25.08 -2.57 7.37
CA VAL A 762 -25.96 -3.02 8.44
C VAL A 762 -26.00 -1.94 9.52
N PRO A 763 -27.17 -1.38 9.85
CA PRO A 763 -27.25 -0.36 10.89
C PRO A 763 -26.71 -0.87 12.23
N ARG A 764 -25.97 -0.02 12.94
CA ARG A 764 -25.44 -0.24 14.31
C ARG A 764 -24.34 -1.28 14.48
N VAL A 765 -24.14 -2.18 13.51
CA VAL A 765 -22.97 -3.07 13.46
C VAL A 765 -21.97 -2.50 12.47
N ARG A 766 -20.87 -1.93 12.98
CA ARG A 766 -19.80 -1.41 12.13
C ARG A 766 -19.15 -2.57 11.38
N ASN A 767 -18.64 -2.29 10.19
CA ASN A 767 -17.89 -3.22 9.36
C ASN A 767 -18.67 -4.46 8.90
N LEU A 768 -19.98 -4.31 8.71
CA LEU A 768 -20.87 -5.36 8.24
C LEU A 768 -21.84 -4.78 7.20
N VAL A 769 -22.03 -5.49 6.10
CA VAL A 769 -22.94 -5.14 5.01
C VAL A 769 -23.90 -6.31 4.71
N GLU A 770 -25.05 -6.01 4.13
CA GLU A 770 -25.92 -7.05 3.55
C GLU A 770 -25.14 -7.80 2.46
N ALA A 771 -25.07 -9.13 2.56
CA ALA A 771 -24.32 -9.91 1.59
C ALA A 771 -24.95 -9.78 0.20
N ASP A 772 -24.11 -9.52 -0.80
CA ASP A 772 -24.47 -9.69 -2.20
C ASP A 772 -23.91 -11.01 -2.76
N TYR A 773 -24.16 -11.25 -4.04
CA TYR A 773 -23.60 -12.40 -4.75
C TYR A 773 -22.06 -12.36 -4.74
N SER A 774 -21.43 -13.46 -4.32
CA SER A 774 -19.98 -13.59 -4.29
C SER A 774 -19.52 -14.91 -4.89
N TYR A 775 -18.48 -14.83 -5.70
CA TYR A 775 -17.66 -15.97 -6.10
C TYR A 775 -16.67 -16.31 -4.98
N TRP A 776 -16.37 -17.62 -4.83
CA TRP A 776 -15.52 -18.25 -3.80
C TRP A 776 -16.08 -18.25 -2.37
N THR A 777 -15.94 -19.39 -1.69
CA THR A 777 -16.40 -19.59 -0.30
C THR A 777 -15.21 -19.89 0.62
N LEU A 778 -14.29 -18.93 0.76
CA LEU A 778 -13.04 -19.13 1.49
C LEU A 778 -13.26 -19.29 3.01
N ALA A 779 -14.09 -18.43 3.60
CA ALA A 779 -14.44 -18.53 5.01
C ALA A 779 -15.78 -17.88 5.35
N TYR A 780 -16.49 -18.46 6.31
CA TYR A 780 -17.74 -17.90 6.81
C TYR A 780 -18.05 -18.34 8.24
N VAL A 781 -18.82 -17.52 8.94
CA VAL A 781 -19.50 -17.88 10.18
C VAL A 781 -20.90 -18.41 9.84
N ILE A 782 -21.32 -19.48 10.49
CA ILE A 782 -22.68 -20.02 10.34
C ILE A 782 -23.34 -20.25 11.70
N SER A 783 -24.62 -19.88 11.80
CA SER A 783 -25.44 -20.16 12.98
C SER A 783 -26.11 -21.53 12.88
N LEU A 784 -26.55 -22.07 14.02
CA LEU A 784 -27.36 -23.31 14.05
C LEU A 784 -28.60 -23.20 13.15
N GLN A 785 -29.23 -22.03 13.13
CA GLN A 785 -30.42 -21.78 12.34
C GLN A 785 -30.08 -21.73 10.85
N GLY A 786 -28.98 -21.06 10.48
CA GLY A 786 -28.48 -21.03 9.11
C GLY A 786 -28.21 -22.43 8.58
N ALA A 787 -27.48 -23.27 9.34
CA ALA A 787 -27.21 -24.65 8.96
C ALA A 787 -28.50 -25.47 8.75
N ARG A 788 -29.52 -25.29 9.63
CA ARG A 788 -30.83 -25.94 9.46
C ARG A 788 -31.54 -25.49 8.19
N LYS A 789 -31.52 -24.19 7.86
CA LYS A 789 -32.13 -23.65 6.63
C LYS A 789 -31.46 -24.22 5.38
N LEU A 790 -30.13 -24.27 5.35
CA LEU A 790 -29.37 -24.84 4.22
C LEU A 790 -29.68 -26.33 4.01
N LEU A 791 -29.75 -27.12 5.08
CA LEU A 791 -30.10 -28.55 4.98
C LEU A 791 -31.56 -28.78 4.60
N ALA A 792 -32.49 -27.97 5.14
CA ALA A 792 -33.92 -28.07 4.86
C ALA A 792 -34.26 -27.78 3.39
N ALA A 793 -33.38 -27.06 2.68
CA ALA A 793 -33.51 -26.82 1.25
C ALA A 793 -33.35 -28.09 0.39
N GLN A 794 -32.89 -29.20 0.98
CA GLN A 794 -32.62 -30.48 0.32
C GLN A 794 -31.73 -30.32 -0.92
N PRO A 795 -30.51 -29.77 -0.77
CA PRO A 795 -29.68 -29.41 -1.92
C PRO A 795 -29.15 -30.61 -2.71
N LEU A 796 -29.05 -31.80 -2.10
CA LEU A 796 -28.49 -32.98 -2.78
C LEU A 796 -29.33 -33.42 -3.99
N SER A 797 -30.66 -33.26 -3.96
CA SER A 797 -31.54 -33.63 -5.08
C SER A 797 -31.64 -32.58 -6.19
N LYS A 798 -30.93 -31.45 -6.05
CA LYS A 798 -30.96 -30.32 -6.99
C LYS A 798 -29.68 -29.50 -6.86
N MET A 799 -28.57 -30.20 -7.03
CA MET A 799 -27.25 -29.71 -6.64
C MET A 799 -26.74 -28.59 -7.55
N LEU A 800 -26.14 -27.60 -6.89
CA LEU A 800 -25.37 -26.49 -7.44
C LEU A 800 -24.01 -26.47 -6.73
N PRO A 801 -22.96 -25.86 -7.30
CA PRO A 801 -21.76 -25.51 -6.53
C PRO A 801 -22.09 -24.67 -5.29
N VAL A 802 -21.24 -24.71 -4.27
CA VAL A 802 -21.54 -24.07 -2.97
C VAL A 802 -21.66 -22.55 -3.09
N ASP A 803 -20.82 -21.94 -3.93
CA ASP A 803 -20.80 -20.52 -4.27
C ASP A 803 -22.02 -20.08 -5.08
N GLU A 804 -22.69 -20.99 -5.80
CA GLU A 804 -23.97 -20.70 -6.45
C GLU A 804 -25.17 -20.97 -5.51
N PHE A 805 -25.08 -22.00 -4.67
CA PHE A 805 -26.14 -22.39 -3.76
C PHE A 805 -26.36 -21.38 -2.63
N LEU A 806 -25.29 -20.86 -2.02
CA LEU A 806 -25.41 -19.93 -0.91
C LEU A 806 -26.16 -18.64 -1.33
N PRO A 807 -25.79 -17.94 -2.43
CA PRO A 807 -26.54 -16.76 -2.90
C PRO A 807 -27.96 -17.04 -3.32
N VAL A 808 -28.27 -18.26 -3.78
CA VAL A 808 -29.67 -18.66 -4.00
C VAL A 808 -30.42 -18.63 -2.67
N MET A 809 -29.87 -19.17 -1.59
CA MET A 809 -30.56 -19.27 -0.30
C MET A 809 -30.82 -17.92 0.40
N PHE A 810 -30.02 -16.89 0.10
CA PHE A 810 -30.26 -15.50 0.55
C PHE A 810 -30.83 -14.57 -0.55
N ASP A 811 -31.38 -15.15 -1.62
CA ASP A 811 -32.13 -14.49 -2.70
C ASP A 811 -31.37 -13.45 -3.56
N LYS A 812 -30.03 -13.51 -3.56
CA LYS A 812 -29.16 -12.59 -4.31
C LYS A 812 -28.56 -13.18 -5.60
N HIS A 813 -28.85 -14.44 -5.90
CA HIS A 813 -28.37 -15.06 -7.13
C HIS A 813 -28.93 -14.39 -8.40
N PRO A 814 -28.12 -14.09 -9.44
CA PRO A 814 -28.56 -13.38 -10.64
C PRO A 814 -29.50 -14.21 -11.53
N VAL A 815 -29.29 -15.53 -11.61
CA VAL A 815 -30.12 -16.44 -12.41
C VAL A 815 -31.41 -16.81 -11.65
N SER A 816 -32.56 -16.38 -12.17
CA SER A 816 -33.87 -16.59 -11.52
C SER A 816 -34.38 -18.02 -11.63
N GLU A 817 -34.01 -18.71 -12.71
CA GLU A 817 -34.30 -20.12 -12.95
C GLU A 817 -33.75 -20.98 -11.81
N TYR A 818 -32.51 -20.72 -11.37
CA TYR A 818 -31.90 -21.47 -10.27
C TYR A 818 -32.62 -21.21 -8.96
N LYS A 819 -32.94 -19.94 -8.68
CA LYS A 819 -33.71 -19.54 -7.48
C LYS A 819 -35.08 -20.20 -7.41
N ALA A 820 -35.75 -20.42 -8.54
CA ALA A 820 -37.10 -21.01 -8.57
C ALA A 820 -37.17 -22.42 -7.97
N HIS A 821 -36.06 -23.17 -7.97
CA HIS A 821 -36.01 -24.52 -7.40
C HIS A 821 -35.84 -24.55 -5.88
N PHE A 822 -35.53 -23.42 -5.24
CA PHE A 822 -35.29 -23.33 -3.81
C PHE A 822 -36.31 -22.40 -3.16
N SER A 823 -37.04 -22.92 -2.17
CA SER A 823 -37.99 -22.17 -1.36
C SER A 823 -38.15 -22.84 0.01
N PRO A 824 -38.19 -22.09 1.12
CA PRO A 824 -38.01 -20.63 1.21
C PRO A 824 -36.53 -20.19 1.08
N ARG A 825 -36.27 -19.03 0.47
CA ARG A 825 -34.94 -18.39 0.34
C ARG A 825 -34.80 -17.28 1.38
N ASN A 826 -34.77 -17.66 2.65
CA ASN A 826 -34.81 -16.76 3.80
C ASN A 826 -33.56 -16.86 4.69
N LEU A 827 -32.43 -17.23 4.11
CA LEU A 827 -31.15 -17.19 4.79
C LEU A 827 -30.73 -15.72 4.93
N ARG A 828 -30.49 -15.26 6.15
CA ARG A 828 -30.01 -13.91 6.46
C ARG A 828 -28.49 -13.91 6.41
N ALA A 829 -27.98 -13.50 5.26
CA ALA A 829 -26.55 -13.46 4.99
C ALA A 829 -26.01 -12.02 5.06
N PHE A 830 -24.86 -11.87 5.71
CA PHE A 830 -24.09 -10.63 5.77
C PHE A 830 -22.66 -10.88 5.29
N SER A 831 -21.96 -9.81 4.92
CA SER A 831 -20.52 -9.85 4.62
C SER A 831 -19.76 -8.86 5.49
N VAL A 832 -18.53 -9.22 5.84
CA VAL A 832 -17.61 -8.31 6.54
C VAL A 832 -17.06 -7.27 5.57
N GLU A 833 -17.00 -6.01 6.00
CA GLU A 833 -16.47 -4.90 5.21
C GLU A 833 -15.60 -3.99 6.08
N PRO A 834 -14.28 -3.83 5.83
CA PRO A 834 -13.51 -4.46 4.76
C PRO A 834 -13.22 -5.94 5.03
N LEU A 835 -12.93 -6.68 3.96
CA LEU A 835 -12.66 -8.13 3.99
C LEU A 835 -11.64 -8.54 5.06
N LEU A 836 -11.81 -9.77 5.57
CA LEU A 836 -10.94 -10.34 6.60
C LEU A 836 -10.04 -11.45 6.08
N VAL A 837 -10.39 -12.07 4.96
CA VAL A 837 -9.59 -13.10 4.30
C VAL A 837 -9.60 -12.89 2.78
N PHE A 838 -8.52 -13.32 2.14
CA PHE A 838 -8.31 -13.24 0.70
C PHE A 838 -7.83 -14.61 0.20
N PRO A 839 -7.97 -14.95 -1.09
CA PRO A 839 -7.31 -16.13 -1.62
C PRO A 839 -5.78 -15.99 -1.52
N THR A 840 -5.08 -17.11 -1.40
CA THR A 840 -3.61 -17.12 -1.52
C THR A 840 -3.16 -16.69 -2.92
N HIS A 841 -3.87 -17.16 -3.95
CA HIS A 841 -3.61 -16.89 -5.36
C HIS A 841 -4.93 -16.65 -6.08
N TYR A 842 -4.99 -15.64 -6.93
CA TYR A 842 -6.13 -15.42 -7.81
C TYR A 842 -6.03 -16.26 -9.08
N THR A 843 -7.16 -16.51 -9.73
CA THR A 843 -7.19 -17.16 -11.04
C THR A 843 -6.38 -16.34 -12.05
N GLY A 844 -5.25 -16.88 -12.52
CA GLY A 844 -4.31 -16.07 -13.31
C GLY A 844 -2.90 -16.23 -12.82
N ASP A 845 -2.73 -16.15 -11.50
CA ASP A 845 -1.45 -16.00 -10.83
C ASP A 845 -0.54 -17.22 -11.03
N ASP A 846 0.77 -16.94 -11.07
CA ASP A 846 1.78 -17.98 -10.99
C ASP A 846 1.63 -18.75 -9.67
N GLY A 847 1.52 -20.08 -9.77
CA GLY A 847 1.26 -20.96 -8.61
C GLY A 847 -0.22 -21.24 -8.33
N TYR A 848 -1.17 -20.63 -9.05
CA TYR A 848 -2.59 -20.96 -8.92
C TYR A 848 -2.88 -22.42 -9.33
N VAL A 849 -3.57 -23.15 -8.45
CA VAL A 849 -4.02 -24.52 -8.68
C VAL A 849 -5.45 -24.66 -8.16
N SER A 850 -6.37 -25.16 -8.99
CA SER A 850 -7.75 -25.44 -8.59
C SER A 850 -8.01 -26.94 -8.52
N ASP A 851 -8.46 -27.43 -7.36
CA ASP A 851 -8.87 -28.83 -7.18
C ASP A 851 -10.34 -29.08 -7.57
N THR A 852 -11.13 -28.00 -7.69
CA THR A 852 -12.54 -28.04 -8.10
C THR A 852 -12.66 -28.05 -9.63
N GLU A 853 -12.01 -27.13 -10.32
CA GLU A 853 -12.19 -26.90 -11.77
C GLU A 853 -11.44 -27.91 -12.66
N THR A 854 -10.33 -28.47 -12.18
CA THR A 854 -9.44 -29.38 -12.94
C THR A 854 -9.87 -30.86 -12.94
N SER A 855 -11.11 -31.15 -12.55
CA SER A 855 -11.62 -32.53 -12.40
C SER A 855 -12.66 -32.90 -13.46
N VAL A 856 -12.82 -34.19 -13.73
CA VAL A 856 -13.78 -34.69 -14.72
C VAL A 856 -15.22 -34.28 -14.39
N VAL A 857 -16.07 -34.23 -15.42
CA VAL A 857 -17.50 -33.95 -15.26
C VAL A 857 -18.13 -34.99 -14.33
N TRP A 858 -19.03 -34.55 -13.45
CA TRP A 858 -19.60 -35.35 -12.36
C TRP A 858 -20.17 -36.72 -12.81
N ASN A 859 -20.83 -36.78 -13.98
CA ASN A 859 -21.50 -37.97 -14.52
C ASN A 859 -20.77 -38.65 -15.68
N ASN A 860 -19.60 -38.16 -16.07
CA ASN A 860 -18.85 -38.74 -17.18
C ASN A 860 -17.34 -38.63 -16.96
N GLU A 861 -16.77 -39.73 -16.47
CA GLU A 861 -15.34 -39.83 -16.14
C GLU A 861 -14.41 -39.74 -17.36
N HIS A 862 -14.96 -39.90 -18.57
CA HIS A 862 -14.20 -39.80 -19.81
C HIS A 862 -14.09 -38.36 -20.33
N VAL A 863 -14.94 -37.45 -19.84
CA VAL A 863 -14.89 -36.03 -20.20
C VAL A 863 -13.99 -35.31 -19.21
N LYS A 864 -12.73 -35.14 -19.60
CA LYS A 864 -11.80 -34.28 -18.88
C LYS A 864 -12.20 -32.83 -19.07
N THR A 865 -12.14 -32.04 -18.01
CA THR A 865 -12.17 -30.58 -18.12
C THR A 865 -10.75 -30.14 -18.51
N ASP A 866 -10.58 -29.65 -19.73
CA ASP A 866 -9.27 -29.17 -20.22
C ASP A 866 -8.94 -27.84 -19.53
N TRP A 867 -8.38 -27.93 -18.32
CA TRP A 867 -7.80 -26.77 -17.62
C TRP A 867 -6.26 -26.81 -17.59
N ASP A 868 -5.63 -27.72 -18.35
CA ASP A 868 -4.17 -27.81 -18.40
C ASP A 868 -3.60 -26.73 -19.33
N ARG A 869 -3.26 -25.56 -18.76
CA ARG A 869 -2.70 -24.38 -19.49
C ARG A 869 -1.56 -24.75 -20.46
N ALA A 870 -0.81 -25.82 -20.18
CA ALA A 870 0.31 -26.30 -21.00
C ALA A 870 -0.09 -26.78 -22.41
N LYS A 871 -1.37 -27.11 -22.65
CA LYS A 871 -1.87 -27.59 -23.96
C LYS A 871 -2.82 -26.63 -24.66
N SER A 872 -3.09 -25.45 -24.09
CA SER A 872 -3.84 -24.43 -24.81
C SER A 872 -3.01 -23.94 -25.99
N GLN A 873 -3.54 -24.09 -27.21
CA GLN A 873 -2.90 -23.65 -28.46
C GLN A 873 -2.50 -22.16 -28.39
N LYS A 874 -3.26 -21.36 -27.64
CA LYS A 874 -2.98 -19.95 -27.31
C LYS A 874 -1.68 -19.74 -26.53
N MET A 875 -1.28 -20.65 -25.64
CA MET A 875 -0.04 -20.51 -24.87
C MET A 875 1.21 -20.85 -25.69
N ARG A 876 1.12 -21.72 -26.71
CA ARG A 876 2.23 -21.95 -27.65
C ARG A 876 2.45 -20.74 -28.56
N GLU A 877 1.36 -20.09 -28.95
CA GLU A 877 1.42 -18.80 -29.66
C GLU A 877 1.95 -17.68 -28.75
N GLN A 878 1.53 -17.63 -27.48
CA GLN A 878 2.05 -16.66 -26.49
C GLN A 878 3.50 -16.92 -26.08
N GLN A 879 3.98 -18.17 -25.99
CA GLN A 879 5.39 -18.49 -25.75
C GLN A 879 6.28 -18.23 -26.97
N ALA A 880 5.74 -18.40 -28.18
CA ALA A 880 6.41 -17.99 -29.42
C ALA A 880 6.53 -16.45 -29.48
N LEU A 881 5.44 -15.73 -29.18
CA LEU A 881 5.41 -14.27 -29.08
C LEU A 881 6.26 -13.73 -27.91
N SER A 882 6.33 -14.42 -26.78
CA SER A 882 7.16 -14.05 -25.61
C SER A 882 8.66 -14.23 -25.87
N ARG A 883 9.05 -15.18 -26.74
CA ARG A 883 10.44 -15.30 -27.22
C ARG A 883 10.80 -14.23 -28.24
N GLU A 884 9.85 -13.74 -29.03
CA GLU A 884 10.03 -12.60 -29.95
C GLU A 884 9.98 -11.24 -29.22
N ALA A 885 9.15 -11.09 -28.17
CA ALA A 885 9.00 -9.88 -27.37
C ALA A 885 10.10 -9.66 -26.32
N LYS A 886 11.12 -10.53 -26.25
CA LYS A 886 12.34 -10.28 -25.46
C LYS A 886 13.18 -9.11 -25.98
N ASN A 887 12.81 -8.51 -27.12
CA ASN A 887 13.47 -7.36 -27.72
C ASN A 887 12.46 -6.27 -28.10
N SER A 888 11.79 -5.64 -27.14
CA SER A 888 11.24 -4.28 -27.30
C SER A 888 10.63 -3.80 -25.98
N ASP A 889 11.03 -2.61 -25.56
CA ASP A 889 10.64 -1.91 -24.32
C ASP A 889 9.13 -1.86 -24.08
N VAL A 890 8.70 -2.18 -22.86
CA VAL A 890 7.29 -2.14 -22.43
C VAL A 890 7.20 -1.38 -21.11
N LEU A 891 6.61 -0.17 -21.13
CA LEU A 891 6.16 0.55 -19.94
C LEU A 891 4.69 0.21 -19.58
N GLN A 892 4.12 0.91 -18.60
CA GLN A 892 3.11 0.46 -17.64
C GLN A 892 1.65 0.91 -17.92
N SER A 893 0.72 0.52 -17.02
CA SER A 893 -0.64 1.08 -16.83
C SER A 893 -0.83 1.73 -15.42
N PRO A 894 -1.89 2.53 -15.17
CA PRO A 894 -1.97 3.53 -14.10
C PRO A 894 -3.00 3.22 -12.98
N LEU A 895 -2.61 2.43 -11.97
CA LEU A 895 -3.38 2.27 -10.72
C LEU A 895 -2.45 2.26 -9.51
N ASP A 896 -2.16 3.46 -8.97
CA ASP A 896 -1.24 3.64 -7.85
C ASP A 896 -1.55 4.89 -6.99
N SER A 897 -2.80 5.37 -6.96
CA SER A 897 -3.13 6.65 -6.30
C SER A 897 -3.56 6.59 -4.83
N ALA A 898 -3.70 5.42 -4.19
CA ALA A 898 -4.19 5.31 -2.81
C ALA A 898 -3.11 5.10 -1.72
N ALA A 899 -1.85 5.48 -1.97
CA ALA A 899 -0.73 5.24 -1.04
C ALA A 899 0.08 6.51 -0.75
N ARG A 900 -0.58 7.56 -0.24
CA ARG A 900 0.06 8.86 0.06
C ARG A 900 0.03 9.33 1.52
N ASP A 901 -0.65 8.65 2.44
CA ASP A 901 -0.79 9.13 3.84
C ASP A 901 -0.07 8.28 4.92
N GLU A 902 0.97 7.51 4.57
CA GLU A 902 1.72 6.71 5.55
C GLU A 902 3.25 6.86 5.42
N LEU A 903 3.73 8.11 5.45
CA LEU A 903 5.12 8.45 5.81
C LEU A 903 5.15 9.72 6.64
#